data_AF-A0AAV4IG32-F1
#
_entry.id   AF-A0AAV4IG32-F1
#
_cell.length_a   1.000
_cell.length_b   1.000
_cell.length_c   1.000
_cell.angle_alpha   90.00
_cell.angle_beta   90.00
_cell.angle_gamma   90.00
#
_symmetry.space_group_name_H-M   'P 1'
#
loop_
_entity.id
_entity.type
_entity.pdbx_description
1 polymer ?
#
loop_
_entity_poly.entity_id
_entity_poly.type
_entity_poly.pdbx_seq_one_letter_code
_entity_poly.pdbx_strand_id
1 'polypeptide(L)'
;MFEPHDPKRLSDILTVDETWFPFFIIPPKRHNRMWVDGQGDRPVVLRPGFQSRKRMFTVFFNYSAPLVVDILPQDTTMTATYCIQNVLSQVKSAINKQRSKVSTSRTLLLHDNADPHEARATTQSLRELGIQVLPHPAYSPDLAPCDFWLFPILKDRLAGRKFDRIRDLAKAVNSELRTIPEEDYQGVFRKRQIRLKRCIESYGEGGVLFGYSADDKSKPAKTLLCIMVKCFFGGKKFLAKVIPCHALKADFQFECVREVIMSLENCGAKVVGLINDNNRMNQSFFKMFNPPDPKEPWIVQSLTAEAHKMFLIYDPVHLVKNIRNNWITEKTKTLTCPLMGAPSGTVAKWTDLEALFQYEEASLVKLSKLTRSTLFPSSSEKQKVSLALNVFSDETSAALKTSSHSTDSWKCTAFFIDHVTKLWKLFNCKTRFQEKRLCDPHRVAIDLTEKGDTAVNTLLHWADLAESMKPSQKLRMHCLTKDTSEALAWTCRCLAAMSRYLLQTTEPFRHQYVCLGFFQQDDLERHFGHFRRSADIRIYLEEISRGGLSSPSDKLFTLTTLAYHFMKQSKEPLCRNRIIKVLADFPQMFQLDIVVSRQALQGLVNIFMKRYCNQFNEDDNSSAQRRKIAKLSSTSA
;
A
#
# COMPACT_ATOMS: atom_id res chain seq x y z
N MET A 1 -32.66 -0.46 -1.59
CA MET A 1 -32.68 1.01 -1.32
C MET A 1 -33.93 1.30 -0.48
N PHE A 2 -34.01 2.37 0.32
CA PHE A 2 -35.29 2.72 0.98
C PHE A 2 -36.30 3.02 -0.12
N GLU A 3 -37.27 2.14 -0.32
CA GLU A 3 -38.27 2.31 -1.37
C GLU A 3 -39.33 3.34 -0.94
N PRO A 4 -40.02 4.00 -1.88
CA PRO A 4 -41.09 4.95 -1.56
C PRO A 4 -42.21 4.36 -0.69
N HIS A 5 -42.32 3.03 -0.65
CA HIS A 5 -43.32 2.27 0.11
C HIS A 5 -42.74 1.51 1.32
N ASP A 6 -41.43 1.62 1.60
CA ASP A 6 -40.82 1.04 2.80
C ASP A 6 -41.23 1.86 4.03
N PRO A 7 -41.75 1.26 5.12
CA PRO A 7 -42.06 1.98 6.35
C PRO A 7 -40.84 2.65 7.00
N LYS A 8 -39.62 2.31 6.59
CA LYS A 8 -38.37 2.86 7.13
C LYS A 8 -37.99 4.18 6.46
N ARG A 9 -37.72 5.21 7.27
CA ARG A 9 -37.37 6.56 6.82
C ARG A 9 -35.89 6.85 7.10
N LEU A 10 -35.30 7.79 6.35
CA LEU A 10 -33.95 8.30 6.68
C LEU A 10 -33.88 8.91 8.08
N SER A 11 -35.00 9.47 8.57
CA SER A 11 -35.14 9.99 9.93
C SER A 11 -34.99 8.94 11.03
N ASP A 12 -35.09 7.65 10.66
CA ASP A 12 -34.97 6.53 11.58
C ASP A 12 -33.51 6.08 11.75
N ILE A 13 -32.60 6.60 10.91
CA ILE A 13 -31.19 6.23 10.93
C ILE A 13 -30.45 7.02 12.02
N LEU A 14 -29.79 6.28 12.88
CA LEU A 14 -28.78 6.74 13.82
C LEU A 14 -27.43 6.26 13.30
N THR A 15 -26.44 7.15 13.15
CA THR A 15 -25.09 6.78 12.72
C THR A 15 -24.07 7.06 13.81
N VAL A 16 -23.04 6.23 13.89
CA VAL A 16 -21.92 6.37 14.83
C VAL A 16 -20.61 6.00 14.19
N ASP A 17 -19.54 6.66 14.66
CA ASP A 17 -18.17 6.24 14.42
C ASP A 17 -17.22 6.87 15.47
N GLU A 18 -15.99 6.38 15.51
CA GLU A 18 -14.91 6.85 16.38
C GLU A 18 -13.87 7.66 15.61
N THR A 19 -13.39 8.75 16.20
CA THR A 19 -12.25 9.45 15.63
C THR A 19 -11.29 9.98 16.69
N TRP A 20 -10.00 9.97 16.35
CA TRP A 20 -8.96 10.58 17.18
C TRP A 20 -8.85 12.08 16.89
N PHE A 21 -9.08 12.89 17.91
CA PHE A 21 -8.75 14.32 17.88
C PHE A 21 -7.42 14.56 18.63
N PRO A 22 -6.39 15.08 17.95
CA PRO A 22 -5.19 15.54 18.64
C PRO A 22 -5.46 16.83 19.42
N PHE A 23 -4.70 17.05 20.50
CA PHE A 23 -4.75 18.30 21.27
C PHE A 23 -4.22 19.49 20.47
N PHE A 24 -3.49 19.24 19.38
CA PHE A 24 -3.16 20.24 18.37
C PHE A 24 -3.53 19.69 17.00
N ILE A 25 -4.49 20.33 16.32
CA ILE A 25 -4.99 19.87 15.03
C ILE A 25 -4.19 20.58 13.94
N ILE A 26 -3.35 19.83 13.24
CA ILE A 26 -2.47 20.39 12.22
C ILE A 26 -3.30 20.85 11.03
N PRO A 27 -3.10 22.08 10.53
CA PRO A 27 -3.76 22.56 9.34
C PRO A 27 -3.53 21.62 8.15
N PRO A 28 -4.59 21.32 7.37
CA PRO A 28 -4.47 20.55 6.14
C PRO A 28 -3.38 21.13 5.21
N LYS A 29 -2.70 20.28 4.43
CA LYS A 29 -1.64 20.72 3.50
C LYS A 29 -2.05 21.88 2.57
N ARG A 30 -3.34 22.00 2.24
CA ARG A 30 -3.89 23.10 1.44
C ARG A 30 -3.77 24.47 2.13
N HIS A 31 -3.88 24.53 3.45
CA HIS A 31 -3.76 25.75 4.25
C HIS A 31 -2.32 26.19 4.46
N ASN A 32 -1.35 25.29 4.26
CA ASN A 32 0.08 25.60 4.33
C ASN A 32 0.69 25.90 2.94
N ARG A 33 -0.13 26.11 1.92
CA ARG A 33 0.36 26.52 0.59
C ARG A 33 0.64 28.01 0.62
N MET A 34 1.87 28.38 0.29
CA MET A 34 2.26 29.77 0.06
C MET A 34 3.06 29.87 -1.23
N TRP A 35 2.96 31.01 -1.90
CA TRP A 35 3.85 31.37 -2.99
C TRP A 35 5.17 31.85 -2.37
N VAL A 36 6.29 31.30 -2.84
CA VAL A 36 7.64 31.75 -2.49
C VAL A 36 8.34 32.18 -3.77
N ASP A 37 9.20 33.20 -3.69
CA ASP A 37 10.12 33.51 -4.78
C ASP A 37 11.20 32.41 -4.92
N GLY A 38 11.95 32.41 -6.02
CA GLY A 38 12.92 31.35 -6.34
C GLY A 38 14.07 31.18 -5.34
N GLN A 39 14.22 32.12 -4.38
CA GLN A 39 15.26 32.12 -3.34
C GLN A 39 14.68 32.00 -1.91
N GLY A 40 13.35 32.02 -1.76
CA GLY A 40 12.67 31.99 -0.49
C GLY A 40 12.63 30.60 0.17
N ASP A 41 12.73 30.59 1.49
CA ASP A 41 12.64 29.37 2.28
C ASP A 41 11.25 28.74 2.17
N ARG A 42 11.22 27.40 2.05
CA ARG A 42 9.96 26.64 2.05
C ARG A 42 9.31 26.71 3.44
N PRO A 43 7.97 26.80 3.53
CA PRO A 43 7.30 26.80 4.82
C PRO A 43 7.59 25.53 5.61
N VAL A 44 7.95 25.70 6.88
CA VAL A 44 8.14 24.61 7.82
C VAL A 44 6.76 24.05 8.20
N VAL A 45 6.42 22.89 7.64
CA VAL A 45 5.18 22.18 7.99
C VAL A 45 5.42 21.26 9.17
N LEU A 46 4.80 21.57 10.30
CA LEU A 46 4.75 20.67 11.46
C LEU A 46 4.13 19.33 11.05
N ARG A 47 4.84 18.23 11.33
CA ARG A 47 4.31 16.87 11.19
C ARG A 47 3.96 16.34 12.57
N PRO A 48 2.81 15.66 12.73
CA PRO A 48 2.48 15.07 14.02
C PRO A 48 3.44 13.91 14.29
N GLY A 49 4.10 13.93 15.44
CA GLY A 49 4.82 12.77 15.96
C GLY A 49 3.86 11.66 16.37
N PHE A 50 4.31 10.41 16.35
CA PHE A 50 3.51 9.24 16.74
C PHE A 50 2.97 9.34 18.19
N GLN A 51 3.68 10.05 19.06
CA GLN A 51 3.32 10.32 20.46
C GLN A 51 2.49 11.60 20.68
N SER A 52 1.97 12.21 19.61
CA SER A 52 1.12 13.39 19.75
C SER A 52 -0.11 13.08 20.62
N ARG A 53 -0.29 13.88 21.68
CA ARG A 53 -1.44 13.75 22.60
C ARG A 53 -2.74 13.83 21.80
N LYS A 54 -3.57 12.80 21.92
CA LYS A 54 -4.86 12.67 21.22
C LYS A 54 -5.88 11.92 22.07
N ARG A 55 -7.16 12.14 21.78
CA ARG A 55 -8.30 11.49 22.46
C ARG A 55 -9.31 11.00 21.45
N MET A 56 -9.87 9.83 21.72
CA MET A 56 -10.87 9.21 20.87
C MET A 56 -12.24 9.73 21.29
N PHE A 57 -12.97 10.25 20.31
CA PHE A 57 -14.35 10.68 20.45
C PHE A 57 -15.23 9.70 19.69
N THR A 58 -16.31 9.26 20.32
CA THR A 58 -17.39 8.54 19.65
C THR A 58 -18.56 9.49 19.46
N VAL A 59 -19.02 9.68 18.23
CA VAL A 59 -20.09 10.64 17.93
C VAL A 59 -21.26 9.94 17.28
N PHE A 60 -22.40 9.97 17.96
CA PHE A 60 -23.69 9.57 17.43
C PHE A 60 -24.43 10.80 16.92
N PHE A 61 -25.02 10.71 15.73
CA PHE A 61 -25.95 11.71 15.25
C PHE A 61 -27.07 11.06 14.42
N ASN A 62 -28.22 11.73 14.40
CA ASN A 62 -29.38 11.30 13.62
C ASN A 62 -29.64 12.31 12.50
N TYR A 63 -30.79 12.17 11.83
CA TYR A 63 -31.19 13.03 10.72
C TYR A 63 -31.27 14.53 11.04
N SER A 64 -31.40 14.91 12.32
CA SER A 64 -31.58 16.30 12.73
C SER A 64 -30.38 16.90 13.46
N ALA A 65 -29.68 16.12 14.29
CA ALA A 65 -28.66 16.66 15.18
C ALA A 65 -27.72 15.58 15.75
N PRO A 66 -26.57 16.00 16.35
CA PRO A 66 -25.80 15.16 17.27
C PRO A 66 -26.67 14.67 18.42
N LEU A 67 -26.53 13.40 18.78
CA LEU A 67 -27.28 12.75 19.83
C LEU A 67 -26.43 12.48 21.07
N VAL A 68 -25.27 11.83 20.89
CA VAL A 68 -24.34 11.47 21.96
C VAL A 68 -22.92 11.75 21.48
N VAL A 69 -22.11 12.35 22.35
CA VAL A 69 -20.68 12.53 22.14
C VAL A 69 -19.98 11.96 23.36
N ASP A 70 -19.34 10.83 23.19
CA ASP A 70 -18.56 10.16 24.22
C ASP A 70 -17.06 10.39 24.00
N ILE A 71 -16.29 10.41 25.09
CA ILE A 71 -14.85 10.60 25.07
C ILE A 71 -14.22 9.44 25.82
N LEU A 72 -13.48 8.61 25.09
CA LEU A 72 -12.81 7.47 25.67
C LEU A 72 -11.80 7.93 26.75
N PRO A 73 -11.88 7.39 27.98
CA PRO A 73 -10.95 7.72 29.05
C PRO A 73 -9.49 7.46 28.66
N GLN A 74 -8.59 8.20 29.29
CA GLN A 74 -7.16 8.01 29.06
C GLN A 74 -6.73 6.58 29.40
N ASP A 75 -5.83 6.01 28.60
CA ASP A 75 -5.22 4.68 28.80
C ASP A 75 -6.24 3.51 28.79
N THR A 76 -7.42 3.75 28.22
CA THR A 76 -8.43 2.73 27.97
C THR A 76 -8.57 2.46 26.47
N THR A 77 -9.15 1.31 26.12
CA THR A 77 -9.38 0.89 24.74
C THR A 77 -10.87 0.74 24.52
N MET A 78 -11.35 1.06 23.31
CA MET A 78 -12.73 0.78 22.92
C MET A 78 -12.94 -0.75 22.91
N THR A 79 -13.69 -1.25 23.88
CA THR A 79 -14.04 -2.67 24.03
C THR A 79 -15.55 -2.82 23.97
N ALA A 80 -16.04 -4.04 23.69
CA ALA A 80 -17.48 -4.33 23.72
C ALA A 80 -18.11 -3.93 25.07
N THR A 81 -17.45 -4.24 26.19
CA THR A 81 -17.89 -3.87 27.53
C THR A 81 -18.03 -2.36 27.70
N TYR A 82 -17.02 -1.60 27.26
CA TYR A 82 -17.05 -0.13 27.33
C TYR A 82 -18.20 0.44 26.47
N CYS A 83 -18.34 -0.05 25.23
CA CYS A 83 -19.40 0.35 24.31
C CYS A 83 -20.78 0.10 24.91
N ILE A 84 -21.03 -1.07 25.49
CA ILE A 84 -22.33 -1.40 26.10
C ILE A 84 -22.61 -0.51 27.33
N GLN A 85 -21.66 -0.42 28.26
CA GLN A 85 -21.88 0.20 29.55
C GLN A 85 -21.92 1.73 29.49
N ASN A 86 -21.04 2.34 28.69
CA ASN A 86 -20.85 3.80 28.69
C ASN A 86 -21.48 4.47 27.48
N VAL A 87 -21.47 3.82 26.32
CA VAL A 87 -21.93 4.45 25.07
C VAL A 87 -23.40 4.14 24.79
N LEU A 88 -23.78 2.86 24.75
CA LEU A 88 -25.16 2.45 24.45
C LEU A 88 -26.16 2.85 25.54
N SER A 89 -25.73 2.93 26.80
CA SER A 89 -26.57 3.43 27.91
C SER A 89 -26.95 4.92 27.72
N GLN A 90 -26.01 5.74 27.28
CA GLN A 90 -26.24 7.14 26.94
C GLN A 90 -27.16 7.27 25.72
N VAL A 91 -26.95 6.44 24.69
CA VAL A 91 -27.79 6.39 23.50
C VAL A 91 -29.23 6.02 23.87
N LYS A 92 -29.44 5.01 24.72
CA LYS A 92 -30.78 4.65 25.23
C LYS A 92 -31.48 5.83 25.91
N SER A 93 -30.77 6.51 26.80
CA SER A 93 -31.30 7.69 27.50
C SER A 93 -31.65 8.82 26.54
N ALA A 94 -30.79 9.10 25.56
CA ALA A 94 -30.99 10.16 24.57
C ALA A 94 -32.16 9.86 23.61
N ILE A 95 -32.28 8.62 23.14
CA ILE A 95 -33.41 8.16 22.31
C ILE A 95 -34.73 8.31 23.09
N ASN A 96 -34.76 7.90 24.37
CA ASN A 96 -35.96 8.00 25.20
C ASN A 96 -36.36 9.46 25.45
N LYS A 97 -35.40 10.37 25.64
CA LYS A 97 -35.66 11.81 25.84
C LYS A 97 -36.20 12.50 24.59
N GLN A 98 -35.74 12.12 23.40
CA GLN A 98 -36.25 12.69 22.14
C GLN A 98 -37.64 12.16 21.77
N ARG A 99 -38.09 11.03 22.32
CA ARG A 99 -39.30 10.31 21.86
C ARG A 99 -40.31 10.07 22.99
N SER A 100 -41.00 11.12 23.43
CA SER A 100 -42.14 10.99 24.37
C SER A 100 -43.44 10.46 23.74
N LYS A 101 -43.46 10.00 22.46
CA LYS A 101 -44.70 9.56 21.78
C LYS A 101 -44.66 8.34 20.82
N VAL A 102 -43.54 7.64 20.55
CA VAL A 102 -43.55 6.46 19.63
C VAL A 102 -42.52 5.38 20.03
N SER A 103 -42.94 4.11 19.93
CA SER A 103 -42.21 2.86 20.21
C SER A 103 -40.75 2.82 19.69
N THR A 104 -39.85 2.23 20.50
CA THR A 104 -38.42 1.99 20.24
C THR A 104 -38.12 1.06 19.06
N SER A 105 -39.13 0.41 18.49
CA SER A 105 -39.03 -0.62 17.44
C SER A 105 -38.56 -0.13 16.04
N ARG A 106 -38.17 1.13 15.89
CA ARG A 106 -37.85 1.73 14.58
C ARG A 106 -36.42 2.28 14.42
N THR A 107 -35.56 2.25 15.44
CA THR A 107 -34.22 2.84 15.30
C THR A 107 -33.30 1.96 14.44
N LEU A 108 -32.74 2.53 13.38
CA LEU A 108 -31.81 1.87 12.47
C LEU A 108 -30.39 2.37 12.75
N LEU A 109 -29.51 1.53 13.31
CA LEU A 109 -28.14 1.91 13.61
C LEU A 109 -27.22 1.64 12.41
N LEU A 110 -26.48 2.65 11.99
CA LEU A 110 -25.41 2.57 10.99
C LEU A 110 -24.06 2.75 11.70
N HIS A 111 -23.25 1.69 11.72
CA HIS A 111 -21.89 1.70 12.26
C HIS A 111 -20.99 0.82 11.40
N ASP A 112 -19.68 0.90 11.59
CA ASP A 112 -18.72 0.05 10.91
C ASP A 112 -18.62 -1.35 11.56
N ASN A 113 -17.92 -2.26 10.91
CA ASN A 113 -17.79 -3.66 11.35
C ASN A 113 -16.59 -3.86 12.29
N ALA A 114 -16.27 -2.88 13.15
CA ALA A 114 -15.18 -3.00 14.11
C ALA A 114 -15.48 -4.10 15.16
N ASP A 115 -14.44 -4.79 15.65
CA ASP A 115 -14.58 -5.91 16.60
C ASP A 115 -15.45 -5.60 17.85
N PRO A 116 -15.39 -4.40 18.47
CA PRO A 116 -16.28 -4.06 19.59
C PRO A 116 -17.75 -3.96 19.21
N HIS A 117 -18.06 -3.60 17.96
CA HIS A 117 -19.41 -3.41 17.46
C HIS A 117 -20.08 -4.73 17.05
N GLU A 118 -19.29 -5.66 16.50
CA GLU A 118 -19.73 -7.00 16.08
C GLU A 118 -19.70 -8.03 17.21
N ALA A 119 -19.16 -7.69 18.38
CA ALA A 119 -19.12 -8.58 19.52
C ALA A 119 -20.54 -9.07 19.89
N ARG A 120 -20.66 -10.37 20.21
CA ARG A 120 -21.95 -11.01 20.57
C ARG A 120 -22.69 -10.27 21.68
N ALA A 121 -21.96 -9.76 22.67
CA ALA A 121 -22.54 -8.98 23.77
C ALA A 121 -23.13 -7.64 23.29
N THR A 122 -22.46 -6.95 22.35
CA THR A 122 -22.89 -5.67 21.79
C THR A 122 -24.12 -5.86 20.91
N THR A 123 -24.09 -6.86 20.02
CA THR A 123 -25.23 -7.19 19.15
C THR A 123 -26.46 -7.66 19.95
N GLN A 124 -26.25 -8.42 21.04
CA GLN A 124 -27.34 -8.76 21.97
C GLN A 124 -27.91 -7.52 22.66
N SER A 125 -27.05 -6.64 23.17
CA SER A 125 -27.50 -5.39 23.83
C SER A 125 -28.30 -4.50 22.87
N LEU A 126 -27.87 -4.38 21.61
CA LEU A 126 -28.60 -3.63 20.58
C LEU A 126 -29.99 -4.23 20.31
N ARG A 127 -30.11 -5.57 20.28
CA ARG A 127 -31.40 -6.26 20.14
C ARG A 127 -32.32 -6.01 21.34
N GLU A 128 -31.79 -6.08 22.55
CA GLU A 128 -32.55 -5.78 23.79
C GLU A 128 -33.04 -4.32 23.83
N LEU A 129 -32.32 -3.41 23.18
CA LEU A 129 -32.72 -2.01 23.01
C LEU A 129 -33.72 -1.78 21.86
N GLY A 130 -34.05 -2.82 21.08
CA GLY A 130 -34.91 -2.69 19.90
C GLY A 130 -34.27 -1.94 18.74
N ILE A 131 -32.94 -1.83 18.71
CA ILE A 131 -32.17 -1.14 17.66
C ILE A 131 -31.80 -2.16 16.59
N GLN A 132 -32.25 -1.92 15.35
CA GLN A 132 -31.88 -2.74 14.21
C GLN A 132 -30.59 -2.21 13.57
N VAL A 133 -29.57 -3.05 13.47
CA VAL A 133 -28.32 -2.71 12.77
C VAL A 133 -28.52 -2.78 11.25
N LEU A 134 -28.11 -1.73 10.54
CA LEU A 134 -28.04 -1.71 9.09
C LEU A 134 -26.75 -2.38 8.61
N PRO A 135 -26.80 -3.16 7.52
CA PRO A 135 -25.60 -3.74 6.94
C PRO A 135 -24.65 -2.63 6.46
N HIS A 136 -23.38 -2.75 6.83
CA HIS A 136 -22.30 -1.88 6.36
C HIS A 136 -21.22 -2.71 5.66
N PRO A 137 -20.82 -2.36 4.43
CA PRO A 137 -19.76 -3.09 3.72
C PRO A 137 -18.37 -2.84 4.33
N ALA A 138 -17.49 -3.85 4.25
CA ALA A 138 -16.12 -3.72 4.75
C ALA A 138 -15.34 -2.64 4.00
N TYR A 139 -14.45 -1.94 4.70
CA TYR A 139 -13.56 -0.90 4.13
C TYR A 139 -14.29 0.20 3.34
N SER A 140 -15.49 0.60 3.79
CA SER A 140 -16.35 1.55 3.05
C SER A 140 -16.59 2.87 3.80
N PRO A 141 -15.51 3.61 4.19
CA PRO A 141 -15.64 4.90 4.87
C PRO A 141 -16.36 5.94 4.00
N ASP A 142 -16.35 5.75 2.68
CA ASP A 142 -17.08 6.58 1.74
C ASP A 142 -18.61 6.42 1.82
N LEU A 143 -19.11 5.37 2.47
CA LEU A 143 -20.53 5.12 2.72
C LEU A 143 -20.94 5.44 4.18
N ALA A 144 -19.98 5.76 5.05
CA ALA A 144 -20.17 6.13 6.44
C ALA A 144 -20.26 7.66 6.61
N PRO A 145 -21.43 8.22 7.00
CA PRO A 145 -21.61 9.67 7.17
C PRO A 145 -20.60 10.34 8.11
N CYS A 146 -20.12 9.62 9.11
CA CYS A 146 -19.11 10.12 10.03
C CYS A 146 -17.78 10.40 9.31
N ASP A 147 -17.31 9.44 8.51
CA ASP A 147 -16.05 9.50 7.79
C ASP A 147 -16.04 10.46 6.62
N PHE A 148 -17.04 10.38 5.72
CA PHE A 148 -17.00 11.17 4.49
C PHE A 148 -17.48 12.62 4.67
N TRP A 149 -18.10 12.95 5.80
CA TRP A 149 -18.71 14.26 6.03
C TRP A 149 -18.41 14.86 7.40
N LEU A 150 -18.81 14.22 8.51
CA LEU A 150 -18.76 14.85 9.83
C LEU A 150 -17.32 15.15 10.30
N PHE A 151 -16.47 14.12 10.35
CA PHE A 151 -15.10 14.26 10.86
C PHE A 151 -14.22 15.17 10.00
N PRO A 152 -14.31 15.16 8.65
CA PRO A 152 -13.66 16.17 7.83
C PRO A 152 -14.04 17.59 8.20
N ILE A 153 -15.34 17.88 8.41
CA ILE A 153 -15.81 19.22 8.80
C ILE A 153 -15.23 19.62 10.16
N LEU A 154 -15.32 18.74 11.16
CA LEU A 154 -14.82 19.05 12.51
C LEU A 154 -13.30 19.28 12.50
N LYS A 155 -12.53 18.44 11.79
CA LYS A 155 -11.08 18.58 11.70
C LYS A 155 -10.66 19.85 10.95
N ASP A 156 -11.43 20.26 9.95
CA ASP A 156 -11.18 21.50 9.21
C ASP A 156 -11.50 22.74 10.04
N ARG A 157 -12.65 22.78 10.72
CA ARG A 157 -13.05 23.93 11.57
C ARG A 157 -12.16 24.10 12.81
N LEU A 158 -11.61 23.00 13.31
CA LEU A 158 -10.69 22.99 14.44
C LEU A 158 -9.21 23.08 14.02
N ALA A 159 -8.91 23.15 12.72
CA ALA A 159 -7.55 23.23 12.20
C ALA A 159 -6.79 24.44 12.77
N GLY A 160 -5.54 24.22 13.17
CA GLY A 160 -4.67 25.24 13.76
C GLY A 160 -4.93 25.51 15.25
N ARG A 161 -6.02 24.99 15.84
CA ARG A 161 -6.31 25.19 17.27
C ARG A 161 -5.46 24.26 18.13
N LYS A 162 -4.99 24.80 19.27
CA LYS A 162 -4.28 24.08 20.33
C LYS A 162 -5.14 24.04 21.58
N PHE A 163 -5.19 22.89 22.23
CA PHE A 163 -5.90 22.63 23.46
C PHE A 163 -4.92 22.09 24.49
N ASP A 164 -4.99 22.57 25.73
CA ASP A 164 -4.13 22.07 26.80
C ASP A 164 -4.85 21.01 27.66
N ARG A 165 -6.17 21.16 27.83
CA ARG A 165 -7.03 20.27 28.63
C ARG A 165 -8.09 19.57 27.77
N ILE A 166 -8.43 18.33 28.14
CA ILE A 166 -9.48 17.54 27.46
C ILE A 166 -10.82 18.28 27.45
N ARG A 167 -11.14 18.99 28.54
CA ARG A 167 -12.40 19.74 28.67
C ARG A 167 -12.53 20.82 27.60
N ASP A 168 -11.43 21.47 27.22
CA ASP A 168 -11.44 22.55 26.23
C ASP A 168 -11.59 21.99 24.82
N LEU A 169 -10.89 20.88 24.52
CA LEU A 169 -11.10 20.13 23.28
C LEU A 169 -12.55 19.63 23.16
N ALA A 170 -13.09 19.05 24.24
CA ALA A 170 -14.46 18.56 24.30
C ALA A 170 -15.49 19.68 24.07
N LYS A 171 -15.30 20.85 24.70
CA LYS A 171 -16.13 22.03 24.48
C LYS A 171 -16.06 22.50 23.04
N ALA A 172 -14.88 22.56 22.44
CA ALA A 172 -14.70 22.98 21.06
C ALA A 172 -15.40 22.03 20.09
N VAL A 173 -15.19 20.71 20.21
CA VAL A 173 -15.86 19.71 19.38
C VAL A 173 -17.38 19.82 19.52
N ASN A 174 -17.91 19.90 20.74
CA ASN A 174 -19.36 20.05 20.97
C ASN A 174 -19.92 21.37 20.42
N SER A 175 -19.15 22.47 20.51
CA SER A 175 -19.55 23.75 19.94
C SER A 175 -19.66 23.66 18.42
N GLU A 176 -18.63 23.13 17.75
CA GLU A 176 -18.63 22.98 16.29
C GLU A 176 -19.78 22.07 15.82
N LEU A 177 -20.05 20.98 16.54
CA LEU A 177 -21.19 20.10 16.26
C LEU A 177 -22.53 20.84 16.30
N ARG A 178 -22.73 21.76 17.26
CA ARG A 178 -23.97 22.55 17.38
C ARG A 178 -24.11 23.65 16.32
N THR A 179 -22.99 24.08 15.73
CA THR A 179 -23.01 25.09 14.64
C THR A 179 -23.35 24.49 13.28
N ILE A 180 -23.38 23.16 13.14
CA ILE A 180 -23.80 22.52 11.89
C ILE A 180 -25.33 22.62 11.81
N PRO A 181 -25.89 23.25 10.75
CA PRO A 181 -27.33 23.34 10.57
C PRO A 181 -27.99 21.97 10.43
N GLU A 182 -29.25 21.85 10.87
CA GLU A 182 -30.05 20.63 10.70
C GLU A 182 -30.10 20.19 9.23
N GLU A 183 -30.25 21.14 8.29
CA GLU A 183 -30.28 20.86 6.85
C GLU A 183 -29.04 20.11 6.35
N ASP A 184 -27.87 20.37 6.94
CA ASP A 184 -26.63 19.67 6.59
C ASP A 184 -26.63 18.22 7.11
N TYR A 185 -27.16 17.98 8.32
CA TYR A 185 -27.41 16.63 8.84
C TYR A 185 -28.38 15.87 7.93
N GLN A 186 -29.49 16.49 7.54
CA GLN A 186 -30.45 15.89 6.61
C GLN A 186 -29.79 15.60 5.24
N GLY A 187 -28.98 16.55 4.78
CA GLY A 187 -28.26 16.48 3.51
C GLY A 187 -27.26 15.32 3.44
N VAL A 188 -26.59 14.97 4.55
CA VAL A 188 -25.63 13.86 4.54
C VAL A 188 -26.29 12.50 4.32
N PHE A 189 -27.49 12.27 4.89
CA PHE A 189 -28.21 11.01 4.67
C PHE A 189 -28.71 10.87 3.22
N ARG A 190 -29.15 11.99 2.60
CA ARG A 190 -29.47 12.02 1.15
C ARG A 190 -28.23 11.78 0.29
N LYS A 191 -27.10 12.42 0.63
CA LYS A 191 -25.80 12.18 -0.03
C LYS A 191 -25.37 10.72 0.09
N ARG A 192 -25.60 10.07 1.24
CA ARG A 192 -25.35 8.64 1.41
C ARG A 192 -26.21 7.79 0.48
N GLN A 193 -27.50 8.08 0.31
CA GLN A 193 -28.33 7.37 -0.67
C GLN A 193 -27.79 7.50 -2.10
N ILE A 194 -27.36 8.70 -2.50
CA ILE A 194 -26.72 8.91 -3.81
C ILE A 194 -25.42 8.11 -3.93
N ARG A 195 -24.58 8.11 -2.89
CA ARG A 195 -23.34 7.33 -2.84
C ARG A 195 -23.61 5.82 -2.91
N LEU A 196 -24.64 5.34 -2.23
CA LEU A 196 -25.10 3.94 -2.31
C LEU A 196 -25.62 3.60 -3.70
N LYS A 197 -26.41 4.47 -4.33
CA LYS A 197 -26.87 4.29 -5.70
C LYS A 197 -25.70 4.22 -6.67
N ARG A 198 -24.73 5.13 -6.55
CA ARG A 198 -23.50 5.09 -7.35
C ARG A 198 -22.67 3.85 -7.07
N CYS A 199 -22.62 3.38 -5.82
CA CYS A 199 -21.96 2.14 -5.45
C CYS A 199 -22.66 0.94 -6.12
N ILE A 200 -23.99 0.87 -6.08
CA ILE A 200 -24.77 -0.15 -6.79
C ILE A 200 -24.60 -0.06 -8.32
N GLU A 201 -24.63 1.14 -8.89
CA GLU A 201 -24.43 1.35 -10.34
C GLU A 201 -23.00 1.00 -10.76
N SER A 202 -22.01 1.21 -9.90
CA SER A 202 -20.61 0.90 -10.19
C SER A 202 -20.24 -0.56 -9.88
N TYR A 203 -20.97 -1.23 -8.98
CA TYR A 203 -20.57 -2.52 -8.39
C TYR A 203 -21.69 -3.57 -8.21
N GLY A 204 -22.94 -3.29 -8.59
CA GLY A 204 -24.12 -4.15 -8.42
C GLY A 204 -24.81 -4.06 -7.04
N GLU A 205 -26.05 -4.57 -6.93
CA GLU A 205 -26.72 -4.75 -5.62
C GLU A 205 -26.00 -5.86 -4.84
N GLY A 206 -25.29 -5.47 -3.78
CA GLY A 206 -24.51 -6.39 -2.94
C GLY A 206 -22.99 -6.20 -3.00
N GLY A 207 -22.48 -5.33 -3.88
CA GLY A 207 -21.16 -4.70 -3.76
C GLY A 207 -19.97 -5.61 -3.42
N VAL A 208 -19.98 -6.87 -3.85
CA VAL A 208 -18.78 -7.71 -3.93
C VAL A 208 -18.54 -7.90 -5.41
N LEU A 209 -17.38 -7.43 -5.87
CA LEU A 209 -16.93 -7.60 -7.23
C LEU A 209 -16.63 -9.10 -7.43
N PHE A 210 -17.63 -9.86 -7.86
CA PHE A 210 -17.46 -11.26 -8.23
C PHE A 210 -16.99 -11.34 -9.67
N GLY A 211 -15.67 -11.40 -9.85
CA GLY A 211 -15.07 -11.95 -11.07
C GLY A 211 -14.90 -13.45 -10.88
N TYR A 212 -15.32 -14.26 -11.84
CA TYR A 212 -14.91 -15.67 -11.87
C TYR A 212 -13.40 -15.74 -12.04
N SER A 213 -12.79 -16.71 -11.37
CA SER A 213 -11.35 -16.82 -11.39
C SER A 213 -10.87 -17.46 -12.69
N ALA A 214 -9.69 -17.04 -13.16
CA ALA A 214 -9.10 -17.60 -14.36
C ALA A 214 -8.54 -19.02 -14.12
N ASP A 215 -8.14 -19.32 -12.88
CA ASP A 215 -7.63 -20.64 -12.47
C ASP A 215 -8.74 -21.66 -12.21
N ASP A 216 -9.97 -21.21 -11.95
CA ASP A 216 -11.16 -22.05 -11.79
C ASP A 216 -12.41 -21.24 -12.16
N LYS A 217 -12.80 -21.32 -13.43
CA LYS A 217 -13.93 -20.55 -13.98
C LYS A 217 -15.26 -20.80 -13.28
N SER A 218 -15.38 -21.87 -12.49
CA SER A 218 -16.58 -22.18 -11.69
C SER A 218 -16.62 -21.45 -10.35
N LYS A 219 -15.50 -20.85 -9.92
CA LYS A 219 -15.35 -20.25 -8.59
C LYS A 219 -15.11 -18.74 -8.66
N PRO A 220 -15.59 -18.00 -7.64
CA PRO A 220 -15.29 -16.58 -7.51
C PRO A 220 -13.81 -16.37 -7.16
N ALA A 221 -13.18 -15.37 -7.77
CA ALA A 221 -11.81 -14.98 -7.45
C ALA A 221 -11.69 -14.41 -6.03
N LYS A 222 -10.62 -14.77 -5.34
CA LYS A 222 -10.29 -14.34 -3.97
C LYS A 222 -8.99 -13.52 -3.91
N THR A 223 -8.15 -13.64 -4.94
CA THR A 223 -6.84 -13.00 -5.01
C THR A 223 -6.54 -12.54 -6.43
N LEU A 224 -5.54 -11.68 -6.59
CA LEU A 224 -5.05 -11.24 -7.89
C LEU A 224 -3.60 -11.70 -8.06
N LEU A 225 -3.32 -12.54 -9.06
CA LEU A 225 -1.96 -12.77 -9.53
C LEU A 225 -1.53 -11.56 -10.36
N CYS A 226 -0.50 -10.86 -9.92
CA CYS A 226 0.05 -9.72 -10.65
C CYS A 226 1.51 -10.00 -11.03
N ILE A 227 1.81 -9.87 -12.32
CA ILE A 227 3.14 -10.05 -12.88
C ILE A 227 3.65 -8.68 -13.33
N MET A 228 4.66 -8.16 -12.64
CA MET A 228 5.31 -6.90 -12.98
C MET A 228 6.63 -7.16 -13.69
N VAL A 229 6.84 -6.44 -14.79
CA VAL A 229 8.11 -6.41 -15.51
C VAL A 229 8.89 -5.18 -15.07
N LYS A 230 10.13 -5.40 -14.66
CA LYS A 230 11.07 -4.35 -14.27
C LYS A 230 12.25 -4.38 -15.22
N CYS A 231 12.34 -3.36 -16.06
CA CYS A 231 13.42 -3.23 -17.03
C CYS A 231 14.71 -2.75 -16.38
N PHE A 232 15.84 -3.26 -16.85
CA PHE A 232 17.16 -2.67 -16.56
C PHE A 232 17.33 -1.33 -17.31
N PHE A 233 18.36 -0.56 -16.95
CA PHE A 233 18.77 0.67 -17.64
C PHE A 233 17.74 1.82 -17.65
N GLY A 234 16.89 1.91 -16.64
CA GLY A 234 15.95 3.04 -16.49
C GLY A 234 14.69 2.92 -17.36
N GLY A 235 14.46 1.76 -17.98
CA GLY A 235 13.17 1.47 -18.62
C GLY A 235 12.01 1.55 -17.63
N LYS A 236 10.81 1.89 -18.14
CA LYS A 236 9.61 1.95 -17.29
C LYS A 236 9.26 0.55 -16.79
N LYS A 237 9.00 0.42 -15.49
CA LYS A 237 8.35 -0.76 -14.92
C LYS A 237 6.85 -0.73 -15.21
N PHE A 238 6.25 -1.88 -15.49
CA PHE A 238 4.83 -1.99 -15.79
C PHE A 238 4.27 -3.34 -15.35
N LEU A 239 2.96 -3.39 -15.11
CA LEU A 239 2.25 -4.65 -14.90
C LEU A 239 2.02 -5.30 -16.27
N ALA A 240 2.64 -6.46 -16.49
CA ALA A 240 2.44 -7.25 -17.70
C ALA A 240 1.14 -8.05 -17.63
N LYS A 241 0.75 -8.52 -16.45
CA LYS A 241 -0.49 -9.30 -16.27
C LYS A 241 -1.09 -9.05 -14.89
N VAL A 242 -2.42 -8.95 -14.83
CA VAL A 242 -3.23 -8.91 -13.60
C VAL A 242 -4.36 -9.90 -13.80
N ILE A 243 -4.40 -10.97 -12.99
CA ILE A 243 -5.28 -12.11 -13.21
C ILE A 243 -6.06 -12.41 -11.92
N PRO A 244 -7.40 -12.46 -11.96
CA PRO A 244 -8.21 -12.91 -10.84
C PRO A 244 -8.06 -14.42 -10.63
N CYS A 245 -7.70 -14.84 -9.41
CA CYS A 245 -7.46 -16.23 -9.03
C CYS A 245 -8.27 -16.61 -7.77
N HIS A 246 -8.68 -17.87 -7.66
CA HIS A 246 -9.36 -18.40 -6.49
C HIS A 246 -8.37 -18.95 -5.46
N ALA A 247 -7.44 -19.79 -5.89
CA ALA A 247 -6.49 -20.47 -5.01
C ALA A 247 -5.03 -20.40 -5.50
N LEU A 248 -4.77 -19.77 -6.65
CA LEU A 248 -3.46 -19.55 -7.25
C LEU A 248 -2.56 -20.79 -7.13
N LYS A 249 -2.84 -21.80 -7.96
CA LYS A 249 -2.05 -23.02 -8.00
C LYS A 249 -0.69 -22.78 -8.69
N ALA A 250 0.31 -23.57 -8.32
CA ALA A 250 1.69 -23.41 -8.80
C ALA A 250 1.80 -23.62 -10.32
N ASP A 251 1.07 -24.59 -10.87
CA ASP A 251 0.95 -24.89 -12.30
C ASP A 251 0.33 -23.73 -13.08
N PHE A 252 -0.79 -23.20 -12.59
CA PHE A 252 -1.43 -22.05 -13.22
C PHE A 252 -0.52 -20.80 -13.20
N GLN A 253 0.17 -20.57 -12.09
CA GLN A 253 1.15 -19.48 -11.96
C GLN A 253 2.34 -19.66 -12.91
N PHE A 254 2.86 -20.89 -13.02
CA PHE A 254 3.93 -21.24 -13.96
C PHE A 254 3.53 -20.90 -15.39
N GLU A 255 2.35 -21.33 -15.83
CA GLU A 255 1.85 -21.04 -17.17
C GLU A 255 1.72 -19.54 -17.45
N CYS A 256 1.13 -18.78 -16.52
CA CYS A 256 0.98 -17.34 -16.69
C CYS A 256 2.32 -16.60 -16.76
N VAL A 257 3.31 -17.02 -15.97
CA VAL A 257 4.65 -16.41 -15.99
C VAL A 257 5.42 -16.83 -17.23
N ARG A 258 5.31 -18.10 -17.65
CA ARG A 258 5.90 -18.63 -18.88
C ARG A 258 5.45 -17.83 -20.11
N GLU A 259 4.15 -17.58 -20.24
CA GLU A 259 3.61 -16.77 -21.34
C GLU A 259 4.22 -15.37 -21.39
N VAL A 260 4.39 -14.72 -20.24
CA VAL A 260 5.01 -13.38 -20.15
C VAL A 260 6.48 -13.45 -20.53
N ILE A 261 7.23 -14.45 -20.05
CA ILE A 261 8.66 -14.63 -20.41
C ILE A 261 8.80 -14.81 -21.92
N MET A 262 8.05 -15.74 -22.52
CA MET A 262 8.10 -16.00 -23.96
C MET A 262 7.71 -14.76 -24.77
N SER A 263 6.69 -14.01 -24.33
CA SER A 263 6.27 -12.78 -25.01
C SER A 263 7.36 -11.71 -25.00
N LEU A 264 8.08 -11.56 -23.87
CA LEU A 264 9.18 -10.61 -23.74
C LEU A 264 10.38 -11.03 -24.59
N GLU A 265 10.76 -12.31 -24.54
CA GLU A 265 11.91 -12.85 -25.30
C GLU A 265 11.65 -12.82 -26.81
N ASN A 266 10.43 -13.10 -27.26
CA ASN A 266 10.03 -12.93 -28.66
C ASN A 266 10.10 -11.47 -29.13
N CYS A 267 10.03 -10.49 -28.21
CA CYS A 267 10.23 -9.07 -28.51
C CYS A 267 11.72 -8.66 -28.45
N GLY A 268 12.63 -9.60 -28.25
CA GLY A 268 14.08 -9.36 -28.11
C GLY A 268 14.52 -8.95 -26.70
N ALA A 269 13.66 -9.05 -25.69
CA ALA A 269 14.04 -8.74 -24.31
C ALA A 269 14.65 -9.96 -23.62
N LYS A 270 15.76 -9.78 -22.92
CA LYS A 270 16.40 -10.85 -22.14
C LYS A 270 15.91 -10.87 -20.70
N VAL A 271 15.12 -11.87 -20.33
CA VAL A 271 14.67 -12.02 -18.93
C VAL A 271 15.82 -12.56 -18.09
N VAL A 272 16.32 -11.76 -17.14
CA VAL A 272 17.47 -12.14 -16.30
C VAL A 272 17.05 -12.91 -15.06
N GLY A 273 15.89 -12.62 -14.47
CA GLY A 273 15.50 -13.31 -13.25
C GLY A 273 14.04 -13.12 -12.86
N LEU A 274 13.58 -14.02 -11.99
CA LEU A 274 12.23 -14.02 -11.42
C LEU A 274 12.35 -13.85 -9.91
N ILE A 275 11.52 -12.97 -9.35
CA ILE A 275 11.56 -12.63 -7.93
C ILE A 275 10.21 -12.97 -7.32
N ASN A 276 10.20 -13.79 -6.27
CA ASN A 276 8.99 -14.18 -5.56
C ASN A 276 9.15 -14.25 -4.05
N ASP A 277 8.05 -14.27 -3.29
CA ASP A 277 8.11 -14.54 -1.85
C ASP A 277 8.48 -16.02 -1.59
N ASN A 278 8.90 -16.33 -0.35
CA ASN A 278 9.22 -17.69 0.07
C ASN A 278 8.01 -18.40 0.73
N ASN A 279 6.85 -18.40 0.06
CA ASN A 279 5.72 -19.22 0.48
C ASN A 279 5.74 -20.61 -0.19
N ARG A 280 5.05 -21.59 0.39
CA ARG A 280 5.05 -22.98 -0.09
C ARG A 280 4.60 -23.12 -1.54
N MET A 281 3.63 -22.31 -1.99
CA MET A 281 3.15 -22.36 -3.38
C MET A 281 4.20 -21.84 -4.36
N ASN A 282 4.91 -20.78 -3.98
CA ASN A 282 5.98 -20.19 -4.77
C ASN A 282 7.23 -21.09 -4.83
N GLN A 283 7.52 -21.81 -3.75
CA GLN A 283 8.56 -22.87 -3.78
C GLN A 283 8.21 -23.96 -4.79
N SER A 284 6.95 -24.41 -4.84
CA SER A 284 6.50 -25.39 -5.84
C SER A 284 6.55 -24.81 -7.26
N PHE A 285 6.13 -23.57 -7.45
CA PHE A 285 6.19 -22.85 -8.73
C PHE A 285 7.62 -22.74 -9.26
N PHE A 286 8.60 -22.34 -8.42
CA PHE A 286 9.99 -22.30 -8.87
C PHE A 286 10.50 -23.70 -9.26
N LYS A 287 10.06 -24.78 -8.59
CA LYS A 287 10.55 -26.15 -8.90
C LYS A 287 10.14 -26.60 -10.29
N MET A 288 9.06 -26.01 -10.84
CA MET A 288 8.58 -26.32 -12.19
C MET A 288 9.50 -25.82 -13.29
N PHE A 289 10.45 -24.91 -12.99
CA PHE A 289 11.50 -24.54 -13.94
C PHE A 289 12.64 -25.59 -14.01
N ASN A 290 12.51 -26.74 -13.31
CA ASN A 290 13.46 -27.84 -13.29
C ASN A 290 14.92 -27.39 -13.07
N PRO A 291 15.23 -26.76 -11.92
CA PRO A 291 16.61 -26.39 -11.62
C PRO A 291 17.54 -27.63 -11.66
N PRO A 292 18.73 -27.54 -12.29
CA PRO A 292 19.56 -28.71 -12.60
C PRO A 292 20.03 -29.52 -11.38
N ASP A 293 20.26 -28.85 -10.24
CA ASP A 293 20.71 -29.48 -8.99
C ASP A 293 19.91 -28.91 -7.79
N PRO A 294 19.31 -29.75 -6.94
CA PRO A 294 18.77 -29.37 -5.64
C PRO A 294 19.77 -28.75 -4.65
N LYS A 295 21.06 -28.62 -4.99
CA LYS A 295 22.13 -28.02 -4.18
C LYS A 295 22.79 -26.80 -4.83
N GLU A 296 22.57 -26.53 -6.12
CA GLU A 296 23.09 -25.35 -6.81
C GLU A 296 22.07 -24.21 -6.80
N PRO A 297 22.48 -22.92 -6.82
CA PRO A 297 21.55 -21.79 -6.93
C PRO A 297 20.51 -22.02 -8.04
N TRP A 298 19.26 -21.57 -7.86
CA TRP A 298 18.16 -21.72 -8.82
C TRP A 298 18.45 -20.93 -10.11
N ILE A 299 19.38 -21.44 -10.91
CA ILE A 299 19.80 -20.93 -12.19
C ILE A 299 19.22 -21.88 -13.22
N VAL A 300 18.34 -21.35 -14.06
CA VAL A 300 17.62 -22.13 -15.07
C VAL A 300 17.97 -21.58 -16.45
N GLN A 301 17.85 -22.42 -17.48
CA GLN A 301 17.95 -21.94 -18.84
C GLN A 301 16.66 -21.22 -19.23
N SER A 302 16.79 -20.20 -20.07
CA SER A 302 15.65 -19.54 -20.71
C SER A 302 14.78 -20.56 -21.45
N LEU A 303 13.49 -20.22 -21.56
CA LEU A 303 12.48 -21.09 -22.16
C LEU A 303 12.43 -20.98 -23.70
N THR A 304 13.26 -20.12 -24.31
CA THR A 304 13.32 -19.90 -25.76
C THR A 304 14.60 -20.47 -26.40
N ALA A 305 14.67 -20.44 -27.73
CA ALA A 305 15.76 -21.04 -28.51
C ALA A 305 17.13 -20.37 -28.27
N GLU A 306 17.16 -19.09 -27.91
CA GLU A 306 18.38 -18.38 -27.52
C GLU A 306 18.67 -18.61 -26.03
N ALA A 307 19.36 -19.70 -25.71
CA ALA A 307 19.61 -20.10 -24.34
C ALA A 307 20.47 -19.08 -23.57
N HIS A 308 19.87 -18.42 -22.57
CA HIS A 308 20.59 -17.67 -21.53
C HIS A 308 20.22 -18.10 -20.12
N LYS A 309 21.00 -17.67 -19.13
CA LYS A 309 20.78 -17.97 -17.72
C LYS A 309 19.71 -17.06 -17.12
N MET A 310 18.73 -17.66 -16.46
CA MET A 310 17.72 -17.00 -15.65
C MET A 310 17.94 -17.34 -14.17
N PHE A 311 17.77 -16.34 -13.30
CA PHE A 311 18.04 -16.45 -11.86
C PHE A 311 16.73 -16.36 -11.06
N LEU A 312 16.37 -17.41 -10.32
CA LEU A 312 15.18 -17.43 -9.46
C LEU A 312 15.57 -17.00 -8.04
N ILE A 313 14.92 -15.95 -7.55
CA ILE A 313 15.32 -15.21 -6.35
C ILE A 313 14.13 -15.11 -5.41
N TYR A 314 14.31 -15.45 -4.13
CA TYR A 314 13.33 -15.09 -3.11
C TYR A 314 13.53 -13.64 -2.69
N ASP A 315 12.44 -12.91 -2.43
CA ASP A 315 12.52 -11.49 -2.08
C ASP A 315 13.40 -11.27 -0.83
N PRO A 316 14.56 -10.59 -0.98
CA PRO A 316 15.46 -10.32 0.12
C PRO A 316 14.81 -9.56 1.30
N VAL A 317 13.82 -8.72 1.02
CA VAL A 317 13.07 -7.96 2.03
C VAL A 317 12.24 -8.90 2.92
N HIS A 318 11.62 -9.90 2.32
CA HIS A 318 10.88 -10.93 3.07
C HIS A 318 11.82 -11.83 3.88
N LEU A 319 13.01 -12.14 3.37
CA LEU A 319 14.00 -12.95 4.09
C LEU A 319 14.44 -12.30 5.41
N VAL A 320 14.70 -10.98 5.43
CA VAL A 320 15.03 -10.26 6.68
C VAL A 320 13.87 -10.32 7.69
N LYS A 321 12.63 -10.17 7.23
CA LYS A 321 11.44 -10.38 8.08
C LYS A 321 11.39 -11.80 8.63
N ASN A 322 11.70 -12.79 7.80
CA ASN A 322 11.69 -14.19 8.18
C ASN A 322 12.72 -14.48 9.26
N ILE A 323 13.95 -13.96 9.16
CA ILE A 323 14.98 -14.10 10.22
C ILE A 323 14.42 -13.63 11.57
N ARG A 324 13.85 -12.41 11.64
CA ARG A 324 13.23 -11.90 12.87
C ARG A 324 12.09 -12.79 13.35
N ASN A 325 11.15 -13.13 12.46
CA ASN A 325 9.97 -13.93 12.83
C ASN A 325 10.38 -15.32 13.31
N ASN A 326 11.41 -15.90 12.71
CA ASN A 326 11.99 -17.15 13.17
C ASN A 326 12.56 -16.95 14.57
N TRP A 327 13.38 -15.93 14.81
CA TRP A 327 13.93 -15.66 16.14
C TRP A 327 12.85 -15.55 17.23
N ILE A 328 11.75 -14.83 16.99
CA ILE A 328 10.63 -14.68 17.93
C ILE A 328 9.91 -16.01 18.19
N THR A 329 9.74 -16.85 17.16
CA THR A 329 8.97 -18.10 17.22
C THR A 329 9.80 -19.32 17.59
N GLU A 330 11.12 -19.18 17.66
CA GLU A 330 12.01 -20.20 18.19
C GLU A 330 11.68 -20.44 19.67
N LYS A 331 11.67 -21.70 20.11
CA LYS A 331 11.15 -22.07 21.44
C LYS A 331 11.89 -21.39 22.59
N THR A 332 13.20 -21.26 22.46
CA THR A 332 14.06 -20.60 23.44
C THR A 332 14.24 -19.10 23.15
N LYS A 333 13.68 -18.61 22.04
CA LYS A 333 13.93 -17.30 21.45
C LYS A 333 15.43 -16.98 21.29
N THR A 334 16.22 -17.99 20.94
CA THR A 334 17.65 -17.81 20.69
C THR A 334 18.07 -18.35 19.34
N LEU A 335 19.14 -17.80 18.79
CA LEU A 335 19.75 -18.26 17.55
C LEU A 335 21.26 -18.45 17.78
N THR A 336 21.74 -19.65 17.55
CA THR A 336 23.18 -19.96 17.50
C THR A 336 23.66 -19.65 16.09
N CYS A 337 24.70 -18.82 16.00
CA CYS A 337 25.22 -18.36 14.73
C CYS A 337 26.75 -18.56 14.76
N PRO A 338 27.32 -19.53 14.02
CA PRO A 338 28.77 -19.74 13.96
C PRO A 338 29.41 -18.66 13.07
N LEU A 339 29.30 -17.41 13.51
CA LEU A 339 29.80 -16.26 12.79
C LEU A 339 31.33 -16.22 12.86
N MET A 340 31.99 -15.92 11.76
CA MET A 340 33.44 -15.75 11.75
C MET A 340 33.86 -14.56 12.62
N GLY A 341 34.84 -14.79 13.50
CA GLY A 341 35.34 -13.78 14.44
C GLY A 341 34.47 -13.58 15.68
N ALA A 342 33.41 -14.37 15.87
CA ALA A 342 32.59 -14.33 17.08
C ALA A 342 33.27 -15.12 18.21
N PRO A 343 33.06 -14.75 19.49
CA PRO A 343 33.40 -15.60 20.62
C PRO A 343 32.76 -16.98 20.48
N SER A 344 33.48 -18.05 20.88
CA SER A 344 32.96 -19.42 20.82
C SER A 344 31.59 -19.53 21.49
N GLY A 345 30.62 -20.12 20.80
CA GLY A 345 29.25 -20.25 21.32
C GLY A 345 28.43 -18.95 21.30
N THR A 346 28.65 -18.06 20.33
CA THR A 346 27.82 -16.85 20.16
C THR A 346 26.36 -17.21 19.94
N VAL A 347 25.54 -16.90 20.95
CA VAL A 347 24.09 -17.09 20.94
C VAL A 347 23.43 -15.73 21.02
N ALA A 348 22.64 -15.39 20.00
CA ALA A 348 21.81 -14.20 20.00
C ALA A 348 20.50 -14.50 20.73
N LYS A 349 20.14 -13.68 21.72
CA LYS A 349 18.93 -13.89 22.53
C LYS A 349 17.94 -12.77 22.36
N TRP A 350 16.68 -13.11 22.09
CA TRP A 350 15.62 -12.11 22.00
C TRP A 350 15.37 -11.42 23.34
N THR A 351 15.60 -12.14 24.46
CA THR A 351 15.49 -11.60 25.81
C THR A 351 16.46 -10.45 26.08
N ASP A 352 17.60 -10.39 25.40
CA ASP A 352 18.54 -9.25 25.52
C ASP A 352 17.92 -7.96 24.95
N LEU A 353 17.11 -8.08 23.89
CA LEU A 353 16.35 -6.96 23.32
C LEU A 353 15.19 -6.55 24.23
N GLU A 354 14.51 -7.52 24.84
CA GLU A 354 13.46 -7.26 25.84
C GLU A 354 14.04 -6.52 27.06
N ALA A 355 15.20 -6.94 27.55
CA ALA A 355 15.90 -6.30 28.67
C ALA A 355 16.39 -4.89 28.33
N LEU A 356 16.98 -4.68 27.14
CA LEU A 356 17.37 -3.34 26.67
C LEU A 356 16.15 -2.42 26.59
N PHE A 357 15.03 -2.89 26.05
CA PHE A 357 13.81 -2.08 25.97
C PHE A 357 13.24 -1.71 27.33
N GLN A 358 13.23 -2.65 28.29
CA GLN A 358 12.80 -2.38 29.67
C GLN A 358 13.70 -1.35 30.35
N TYR A 359 15.02 -1.49 30.17
CA TYR A 359 15.98 -0.53 30.69
C TYR A 359 15.76 0.88 30.10
N GLU A 360 15.53 0.98 28.80
CA GLU A 360 15.24 2.25 28.12
C GLU A 360 13.82 2.79 28.39
N GLU A 361 12.89 1.99 28.91
CA GLU A 361 11.54 2.45 29.25
C GLU A 361 11.55 3.46 30.41
N ALA A 362 12.47 3.27 31.37
CA ALA A 362 12.69 4.19 32.48
C ALA A 362 13.59 5.39 32.12
N SER A 363 14.22 5.38 30.94
CA SER A 363 15.16 6.42 30.51
C SER A 363 14.45 7.53 29.72
N LEU A 364 14.84 8.78 29.98
CA LEU A 364 14.42 9.95 29.19
C LEU A 364 14.95 9.91 27.75
N VAL A 365 16.11 9.29 27.53
CA VAL A 365 16.77 9.16 26.22
C VAL A 365 16.88 7.69 25.85
N LYS A 366 16.39 7.35 24.65
CA LYS A 366 16.51 6.00 24.07
C LYS A 366 17.59 6.00 23.01
N LEU A 367 18.49 5.02 23.10
CA LEU A 367 19.57 4.81 22.15
C LEU A 367 19.16 3.83 21.06
N SER A 368 18.22 2.92 21.35
CA SER A 368 17.70 1.95 20.39
C SER A 368 16.47 2.43 19.63
N LYS A 369 16.11 1.72 18.55
CA LYS A 369 14.84 1.89 17.81
C LYS A 369 13.73 0.96 18.30
N LEU A 370 13.94 0.27 19.42
CA LEU A 370 13.01 -0.75 19.90
C LEU A 370 11.70 -0.11 20.40
N THR A 371 10.61 -0.79 20.08
CA THR A 371 9.26 -0.41 20.50
C THR A 371 8.53 -1.65 21.00
N ARG A 372 7.44 -1.47 21.75
CA ARG A 372 6.59 -2.61 22.16
C ARG A 372 6.13 -3.44 20.95
N SER A 373 5.74 -2.80 19.85
CA SER A 373 5.38 -3.47 18.59
C SER A 373 6.55 -4.16 17.89
N THR A 374 7.79 -3.73 18.15
CA THR A 374 9.00 -4.40 17.64
C THR A 374 9.20 -5.74 18.33
N LEU A 375 9.05 -5.78 19.66
CA LEU A 375 9.34 -6.94 20.50
C LEU A 375 8.17 -7.93 20.57
N PHE A 376 6.95 -7.40 20.57
CA PHE A 376 5.71 -8.17 20.70
C PHE A 376 4.76 -7.88 19.53
N PRO A 377 5.18 -8.16 18.27
CA PRO A 377 4.35 -7.86 17.11
C PRO A 377 3.13 -8.78 17.03
N SER A 378 1.96 -8.19 16.79
CA SER A 378 0.77 -8.91 16.34
C SER A 378 0.99 -9.61 14.99
N SER A 379 0.08 -10.51 14.59
CA SER A 379 0.19 -11.23 13.31
C SER A 379 0.32 -10.32 12.08
N SER A 380 -0.38 -9.18 12.07
CA SER A 380 -0.28 -8.17 11.00
C SER A 380 1.02 -7.36 11.07
N GLU A 381 1.51 -7.06 12.28
CA GLU A 381 2.77 -6.36 12.50
C GLU A 381 4.00 -7.19 12.15
N LYS A 382 3.93 -8.52 12.28
CA LYS A 382 4.96 -9.45 11.76
C LYS A 382 5.18 -9.30 10.26
N GLN A 383 4.26 -8.70 9.51
CA GLN A 383 4.45 -8.42 8.09
C GLN A 383 5.17 -7.10 7.80
N LYS A 384 5.33 -6.21 8.80
CA LYS A 384 6.00 -4.91 8.63
C LYS A 384 7.51 -5.07 8.66
N VAL A 385 8.14 -4.68 7.55
CA VAL A 385 9.61 -4.65 7.40
C VAL A 385 10.21 -3.59 8.33
N SER A 386 9.56 -2.43 8.47
CA SER A 386 10.04 -1.36 9.35
C SER A 386 10.27 -1.82 10.79
N LEU A 387 9.41 -2.68 11.33
CA LEU A 387 9.59 -3.26 12.67
C LEU A 387 10.76 -4.24 12.72
N ALA A 388 11.06 -4.97 11.64
CA ALA A 388 12.27 -5.80 11.58
C ALA A 388 13.53 -4.94 11.56
N LEU A 389 13.50 -3.81 10.84
CA LEU A 389 14.61 -2.88 10.78
C LEU A 389 14.83 -2.09 12.07
N ASN A 390 13.83 -2.00 12.96
CA ASN A 390 14.04 -1.49 14.31
C ASN A 390 14.93 -2.44 15.14
N VAL A 391 14.84 -3.77 14.90
CA VAL A 391 15.75 -4.75 15.50
C VAL A 391 17.11 -4.71 14.79
N PHE A 392 17.09 -4.87 13.47
CA PHE A 392 18.28 -4.90 12.63
C PHE A 392 18.71 -3.48 12.22
N SER A 393 19.22 -2.72 13.20
CA SER A 393 19.74 -1.37 13.00
C SER A 393 21.06 -1.14 13.72
N ASP A 394 21.84 -0.19 13.18
CA ASP A 394 23.09 0.25 13.78
C ASP A 394 22.85 0.83 15.19
N GLU A 395 21.73 1.54 15.39
CA GLU A 395 21.38 2.15 16.67
C GLU A 395 21.06 1.10 17.74
N THR A 396 20.25 0.08 17.42
CA THR A 396 19.95 -1.00 18.37
C THR A 396 21.20 -1.81 18.71
N SER A 397 22.06 -2.08 17.73
CA SER A 397 23.36 -2.73 17.99
C SER A 397 24.27 -1.88 18.88
N ALA A 398 24.39 -0.59 18.59
CA ALA A 398 25.18 0.35 19.39
C ALA A 398 24.67 0.44 20.82
N ALA A 399 23.35 0.50 21.02
CA ALA A 399 22.72 0.53 22.34
C ALA A 399 23.07 -0.72 23.17
N LEU A 400 23.00 -1.91 22.56
CA LEU A 400 23.39 -3.17 23.22
C LEU A 400 24.87 -3.17 23.64
N LYS A 401 25.76 -2.54 22.85
CA LYS A 401 27.21 -2.51 23.11
C LYS A 401 27.64 -1.44 24.11
N THR A 402 26.95 -0.31 24.14
CA THR A 402 27.39 0.91 24.84
C THR A 402 26.57 1.24 26.08
N SER A 403 25.41 0.59 26.28
CA SER A 403 24.63 0.74 27.50
C SER A 403 25.49 0.42 28.73
N SER A 404 25.28 1.15 29.83
CA SER A 404 25.95 0.88 31.11
C SER A 404 25.62 -0.51 31.67
N HIS A 405 24.52 -1.13 31.20
CA HIS A 405 24.10 -2.49 31.57
C HIS A 405 24.50 -3.53 30.51
N SER A 406 25.37 -3.16 29.57
CA SER A 406 25.83 -4.08 28.52
C SER A 406 26.53 -5.30 29.15
N THR A 407 26.03 -6.48 28.81
CA THR A 407 26.63 -7.77 29.19
C THR A 407 27.29 -8.42 27.98
N ASP A 408 28.12 -9.45 28.19
CA ASP A 408 28.68 -10.21 27.08
C ASP A 408 27.60 -10.92 26.24
N SER A 409 26.47 -11.31 26.85
CA SER A 409 25.28 -11.78 26.11
C SER A 409 24.75 -10.71 25.16
N TRP A 410 24.64 -9.46 25.64
CA TRP A 410 24.16 -8.34 24.81
C TRP A 410 25.12 -8.06 23.66
N LYS A 411 26.43 -8.15 23.89
CA LYS A 411 27.44 -8.02 22.83
C LYS A 411 27.33 -9.13 21.78
N CYS A 412 27.06 -10.37 22.18
CA CYS A 412 26.76 -11.48 21.27
C CYS A 412 25.51 -11.21 20.42
N THR A 413 24.43 -10.73 21.05
CA THR A 413 23.19 -10.34 20.37
C THR A 413 23.42 -9.17 19.40
N ALA A 414 24.20 -8.16 19.81
CA ALA A 414 24.58 -7.02 18.98
C ALA A 414 25.41 -7.45 17.76
N PHE A 415 26.33 -8.39 17.96
CA PHE A 415 27.16 -8.94 16.90
C PHE A 415 26.32 -9.64 15.83
N PHE A 416 25.31 -10.44 16.23
CA PHE A 416 24.36 -11.02 15.28
C PHE A 416 23.57 -9.94 14.52
N ILE A 417 23.09 -8.91 15.24
CA ILE A 417 22.35 -7.79 14.64
C ILE A 417 23.21 -7.04 13.62
N ASP A 418 24.49 -6.81 13.88
CA ASP A 418 25.41 -6.17 12.93
C ASP A 418 25.50 -6.96 11.62
N HIS A 419 25.64 -8.29 11.71
CA HIS A 419 25.78 -9.13 10.52
C HIS A 419 24.51 -9.08 9.67
N VAL A 420 23.33 -9.18 10.29
CA VAL A 420 22.05 -9.09 9.56
C VAL A 420 21.88 -7.69 8.98
N THR A 421 22.29 -6.65 9.71
CA THR A 421 22.24 -5.26 9.27
C THR A 421 23.15 -5.02 8.06
N LYS A 422 24.37 -5.58 8.06
CA LYS A 422 25.30 -5.53 6.91
C LYS A 422 24.69 -6.21 5.68
N LEU A 423 24.10 -7.40 5.85
CA LEU A 423 23.41 -8.09 4.75
C LEU A 423 22.25 -7.25 4.19
N TRP A 424 21.42 -6.68 5.07
CA TRP A 424 20.32 -5.81 4.66
C TRP A 424 20.81 -4.57 3.91
N LYS A 425 21.89 -3.94 4.37
CA LYS A 425 22.50 -2.77 3.71
C LYS A 425 22.93 -3.10 2.28
N LEU A 426 23.51 -4.28 2.08
CA LEU A 426 23.87 -4.78 0.76
C LEU A 426 22.64 -5.07 -0.11
N PHE A 427 21.66 -5.82 0.40
CA PHE A 427 20.39 -6.10 -0.29
C PHE A 427 19.63 -4.84 -0.70
N ASN A 428 19.73 -3.75 0.08
CA ASN A 428 19.01 -2.51 -0.14
C ASN A 428 19.88 -1.41 -0.81
N CYS A 429 20.97 -1.79 -1.46
CA CYS A 429 21.75 -0.86 -2.30
C CYS A 429 21.03 -0.61 -3.63
N LYS A 430 20.51 0.61 -3.81
CA LYS A 430 19.67 1.03 -4.94
C LYS A 430 20.39 1.96 -5.93
N THR A 431 21.58 2.46 -5.62
CA THR A 431 22.35 3.35 -6.50
C THR A 431 23.84 3.08 -6.38
N ARG A 432 24.61 3.28 -7.46
CA ARG A 432 26.06 3.00 -7.53
C ARG A 432 26.88 3.60 -6.39
N PHE A 433 26.58 4.84 -6.00
CA PHE A 433 27.36 5.60 -5.02
C PHE A 433 26.62 5.79 -3.69
N GLN A 434 25.74 4.86 -3.34
CA GLN A 434 24.94 4.96 -2.13
C GLN A 434 25.80 4.95 -0.86
N GLU A 435 26.88 4.19 -0.87
CA GLU A 435 27.88 4.11 0.19
C GLU A 435 28.55 5.47 0.47
N LYS A 436 28.86 6.24 -0.59
CA LYS A 436 29.44 7.58 -0.44
C LYS A 436 28.38 8.58 0.01
N ARG A 437 27.21 8.57 -0.63
CA ARG A 437 26.11 9.52 -0.33
C ARG A 437 25.58 9.39 1.09
N LEU A 438 25.53 8.18 1.63
CA LEU A 438 25.04 7.90 2.99
C LEU A 438 26.18 7.71 4.00
N CYS A 439 27.45 7.83 3.58
CA CYS A 439 28.61 7.53 4.40
C CYS A 439 28.55 6.15 5.08
N ASP A 440 28.07 5.14 4.35
CA ASP A 440 27.82 3.78 4.87
C ASP A 440 28.54 2.74 3.99
N PRO A 441 29.72 2.23 4.42
CA PRO A 441 30.58 1.38 3.59
C PRO A 441 29.98 0.00 3.28
N HIS A 442 28.83 -0.36 3.87
CA HIS A 442 28.15 -1.63 3.61
C HIS A 442 27.04 -1.52 2.55
N ARG A 443 26.76 -0.32 2.02
CA ARG A 443 25.77 -0.08 0.96
C ARG A 443 26.42 -0.02 -0.42
N VAL A 444 27.18 -1.06 -0.75
CA VAL A 444 28.03 -1.10 -1.93
C VAL A 444 27.27 -1.70 -3.12
N ALA A 445 27.43 -1.10 -4.29
CA ALA A 445 27.05 -1.74 -5.55
C ALA A 445 28.14 -2.74 -5.96
N ILE A 446 27.75 -3.93 -6.41
CA ILE A 446 28.71 -4.96 -6.79
C ILE A 446 29.29 -4.60 -8.16
N ASP A 447 30.61 -4.41 -8.24
CA ASP A 447 31.35 -4.17 -9.47
C ASP A 447 32.58 -5.10 -9.54
N LEU A 448 33.47 -4.87 -10.51
CA LEU A 448 34.70 -5.65 -10.70
C LEU A 448 35.88 -5.14 -9.85
N THR A 449 35.62 -4.35 -8.81
CA THR A 449 36.65 -3.89 -7.87
C THR A 449 36.69 -4.77 -6.62
N GLU A 450 37.73 -4.62 -5.80
CA GLU A 450 37.87 -5.30 -4.50
C GLU A 450 36.64 -5.10 -3.58
N LYS A 451 35.97 -3.94 -3.68
CA LYS A 451 34.74 -3.66 -2.92
C LYS A 451 33.57 -4.53 -3.40
N GLY A 452 33.46 -4.73 -4.70
CA GLY A 452 32.50 -5.64 -5.31
C GLY A 452 32.77 -7.09 -4.90
N ASP A 453 34.02 -7.52 -4.91
CA ASP A 453 34.41 -8.85 -4.45
C ASP A 453 34.10 -9.06 -2.96
N THR A 454 34.35 -8.05 -2.12
CA THR A 454 33.99 -8.07 -0.70
C THR A 454 32.47 -8.23 -0.50
N ALA A 455 31.67 -7.53 -1.31
CA ALA A 455 30.22 -7.63 -1.26
C ALA A 455 29.74 -9.04 -1.70
N VAL A 456 30.33 -9.61 -2.75
CA VAL A 456 30.04 -10.98 -3.18
C VAL A 456 30.44 -12.00 -2.12
N ASN A 457 31.62 -11.87 -1.52
CA ASN A 457 32.08 -12.74 -0.44
C ASN A 457 31.18 -12.63 0.80
N THR A 458 30.64 -11.44 1.09
CA THR A 458 29.64 -11.25 2.15
C THR A 458 28.37 -12.04 1.88
N LEU A 459 27.88 -12.08 0.62
CA LEU A 459 26.73 -12.92 0.24
C LEU A 459 27.05 -14.41 0.42
N LEU A 460 28.19 -14.86 -0.09
CA LEU A 460 28.58 -16.28 -0.01
C LEU A 460 28.76 -16.73 1.45
N HIS A 461 29.42 -15.91 2.27
CA HIS A 461 29.52 -16.16 3.70
C HIS A 461 28.14 -16.29 4.37
N TRP A 462 27.21 -15.38 4.05
CA TRP A 462 25.84 -15.47 4.55
C TRP A 462 25.09 -16.70 4.04
N ALA A 463 25.43 -17.21 2.85
CA ALA A 463 24.84 -18.43 2.34
C ALA A 463 25.24 -19.64 3.18
N ASP A 464 26.53 -19.79 3.44
CA ASP A 464 27.06 -20.90 4.23
C ASP A 464 26.60 -20.80 5.70
N LEU A 465 26.55 -19.58 6.23
CA LEU A 465 26.00 -19.32 7.54
C LEU A 465 24.52 -19.72 7.62
N ALA A 466 23.71 -19.33 6.65
CA ALA A 466 22.29 -19.68 6.61
C ALA A 466 22.08 -21.20 6.59
N GLU A 467 22.92 -21.96 5.86
CA GLU A 467 22.89 -23.42 5.87
C GLU A 467 23.30 -24.02 7.21
N SER A 468 24.30 -23.45 7.88
CA SER A 468 24.70 -23.90 9.22
C SER A 468 23.58 -23.70 10.26
N MET A 469 22.67 -22.74 10.02
CA MET A 469 21.50 -22.46 10.86
C MET A 469 20.27 -23.30 10.49
N LYS A 470 20.44 -24.36 9.68
CA LYS A 470 19.38 -25.32 9.33
C LYS A 470 19.17 -26.31 10.48
N PRO A 471 17.92 -26.72 10.79
CA PRO A 471 17.68 -27.68 11.86
C PRO A 471 18.20 -29.08 11.49
N SER A 472 19.05 -29.65 12.33
CA SER A 472 19.58 -31.02 12.19
C SER A 472 18.62 -32.11 12.67
N GLN A 473 17.62 -31.75 13.48
CA GLN A 473 16.66 -32.67 14.09
C GLN A 473 15.21 -32.25 13.77
N LYS A 474 14.25 -33.15 14.03
CA LYS A 474 12.80 -32.86 13.88
C LYS A 474 12.35 -31.66 14.73
N LEU A 475 12.99 -31.44 15.88
CA LEU A 475 12.71 -30.29 16.73
C LEU A 475 13.65 -29.12 16.37
N ARG A 476 13.06 -27.98 16.01
CA ARG A 476 13.79 -26.73 15.76
C ARG A 476 14.21 -26.12 17.11
N MET A 477 15.52 -26.03 17.33
CA MET A 477 16.14 -25.45 18.53
C MET A 477 17.32 -24.56 18.13
N HIS A 478 17.36 -23.33 18.64
CA HIS A 478 18.47 -22.38 18.43
C HIS A 478 18.78 -22.03 16.96
N CYS A 479 17.85 -22.27 16.03
CA CYS A 479 18.12 -22.20 14.60
C CYS A 479 16.94 -21.65 13.79
N LEU A 480 17.18 -21.38 12.51
CA LEU A 480 16.13 -20.97 11.57
C LEU A 480 15.25 -22.18 11.21
N THR A 481 14.07 -21.93 10.64
CA THR A 481 13.31 -22.99 9.97
C THR A 481 14.07 -23.44 8.73
N LYS A 482 13.88 -24.72 8.35
CA LYS A 482 14.45 -25.29 7.13
C LYS A 482 14.18 -24.39 5.91
N ASP A 483 12.92 -23.99 5.72
CA ASP A 483 12.51 -23.16 4.58
C ASP A 483 13.17 -21.77 4.57
N THR A 484 13.36 -21.15 5.74
CA THR A 484 14.01 -19.81 5.82
C THR A 484 15.52 -19.91 5.61
N SER A 485 16.15 -20.92 6.21
CA SER A 485 17.59 -21.20 6.05
C SER A 485 17.92 -21.49 4.59
N GLU A 486 17.16 -22.39 3.94
CA GLU A 486 17.34 -22.72 2.53
C GLU A 486 17.08 -21.49 1.64
N ALA A 487 15.93 -20.82 1.77
CA ALA A 487 15.65 -19.66 0.92
C ALA A 487 16.68 -18.54 1.05
N LEU A 488 17.22 -18.32 2.26
CA LEU A 488 18.28 -17.33 2.49
C LEU A 488 19.60 -17.75 1.83
N ALA A 489 20.04 -18.99 2.04
CA ALA A 489 21.27 -19.50 1.46
C ALA A 489 21.25 -19.42 -0.07
N TRP A 490 20.15 -19.87 -0.66
CA TRP A 490 19.99 -19.90 -2.10
C TRP A 490 19.88 -18.51 -2.70
N THR A 491 19.17 -17.59 -2.06
CA THR A 491 19.06 -16.21 -2.52
C THR A 491 20.42 -15.52 -2.52
N CYS A 492 21.22 -15.70 -1.47
CA CYS A 492 22.57 -15.16 -1.40
C CYS A 492 23.48 -15.70 -2.52
N ARG A 493 23.50 -17.03 -2.75
CA ARG A 493 24.26 -17.64 -3.85
C ARG A 493 23.77 -17.19 -5.22
N CYS A 494 22.46 -17.09 -5.41
CA CYS A 494 21.85 -16.69 -6.66
C CYS A 494 22.17 -15.22 -6.98
N LEU A 495 22.07 -14.31 -6.01
CA LEU A 495 22.45 -12.90 -6.18
C LEU A 495 23.95 -12.73 -6.47
N ALA A 496 24.82 -13.52 -5.83
CA ALA A 496 26.25 -13.53 -6.10
C ALA A 496 26.54 -14.01 -7.54
N ALA A 497 25.98 -15.15 -7.94
CA ALA A 497 26.15 -15.72 -9.27
C ALA A 497 25.59 -14.81 -10.37
N MET A 498 24.40 -14.25 -10.15
CA MET A 498 23.77 -13.29 -11.07
C MET A 498 24.61 -12.03 -11.22
N SER A 499 25.17 -11.50 -10.12
CA SER A 499 26.00 -10.30 -10.19
C SER A 499 27.25 -10.55 -11.03
N ARG A 500 27.93 -11.68 -10.81
CA ARG A 500 29.07 -12.10 -11.66
C ARG A 500 28.66 -12.28 -13.12
N TYR A 501 27.54 -12.96 -13.38
CA TYR A 501 27.01 -13.17 -14.72
C TYR A 501 26.77 -11.85 -15.46
N LEU A 502 26.11 -10.88 -14.82
CA LEU A 502 25.81 -9.59 -15.43
C LEU A 502 27.08 -8.77 -15.70
N LEU A 503 28.07 -8.80 -14.81
CA LEU A 503 29.33 -8.07 -14.97
C LEU A 503 30.26 -8.70 -16.04
N GLN A 504 30.17 -10.03 -16.22
CA GLN A 504 30.96 -10.77 -17.20
C GLN A 504 30.31 -10.84 -18.59
N THR A 505 29.00 -10.66 -18.68
CA THR A 505 28.29 -10.63 -19.96
C THR A 505 28.72 -9.39 -20.75
N THR A 506 29.27 -9.58 -21.95
CA THR A 506 29.79 -8.51 -22.81
C THR A 506 28.80 -8.06 -23.88
N GLU A 507 27.83 -8.90 -24.24
CA GLU A 507 26.84 -8.65 -25.30
C GLU A 507 25.39 -8.79 -24.78
N PRO A 508 24.43 -7.94 -25.20
CA PRO A 508 24.62 -6.73 -26.01
C PRO A 508 25.14 -5.51 -25.21
N PHE A 509 25.21 -5.63 -23.88
CA PHE A 509 25.68 -4.56 -23.00
C PHE A 509 26.51 -5.12 -21.85
N ARG A 510 27.62 -4.45 -21.55
CA ARG A 510 28.46 -4.74 -20.38
C ARG A 510 27.97 -3.97 -19.15
N HIS A 511 27.54 -4.68 -18.12
CA HIS A 511 27.20 -4.04 -16.84
C HIS A 511 28.49 -3.58 -16.13
N GLN A 512 28.50 -2.32 -15.67
CA GLN A 512 29.62 -1.79 -14.87
C GLN A 512 29.48 -2.11 -13.38
N TYR A 513 28.24 -2.24 -12.90
CA TYR A 513 27.91 -2.51 -11.51
C TYR A 513 26.51 -3.12 -11.42
N VAL A 514 26.21 -3.76 -10.29
CA VAL A 514 24.93 -4.40 -9.97
C VAL A 514 24.47 -3.90 -8.59
N CYS A 515 23.29 -3.28 -8.56
CA CYS A 515 22.66 -2.81 -7.33
C CYS A 515 21.61 -3.84 -6.88
N LEU A 516 21.85 -4.55 -5.78
CA LEU A 516 20.96 -5.61 -5.32
C LEU A 516 19.55 -5.13 -4.94
N GLY A 517 19.41 -3.85 -4.54
CA GLY A 517 18.11 -3.24 -4.22
C GLY A 517 17.18 -3.07 -5.42
N PHE A 518 17.61 -3.42 -6.63
CA PHE A 518 16.71 -3.57 -7.78
C PHE A 518 15.96 -4.91 -7.77
N PHE A 519 16.50 -5.95 -7.15
CA PHE A 519 15.99 -7.33 -7.16
C PHE A 519 15.09 -7.61 -5.96
N GLN A 520 14.00 -6.85 -5.86
CA GLN A 520 13.04 -6.89 -4.75
C GLN A 520 11.62 -6.65 -5.28
N GLN A 521 10.59 -7.11 -4.56
CA GLN A 521 9.19 -6.90 -4.96
C GLN A 521 8.58 -5.59 -4.45
N ASP A 522 9.37 -4.73 -3.79
CA ASP A 522 8.98 -3.39 -3.29
C ASP A 522 8.13 -2.58 -4.28
N ASP A 523 8.48 -2.63 -5.57
CA ASP A 523 7.79 -1.87 -6.61
C ASP A 523 6.39 -2.41 -6.91
N LEU A 524 6.23 -3.74 -6.86
CA LEU A 524 4.94 -4.42 -6.99
C LEU A 524 4.08 -4.18 -5.76
N GLU A 525 4.64 -4.31 -4.55
CA GLU A 525 3.93 -3.98 -3.30
C GLU A 525 3.50 -2.51 -3.24
N ARG A 526 4.36 -1.59 -3.71
CA ARG A 526 4.00 -0.17 -3.81
C ARG A 526 2.84 0.04 -4.77
N HIS A 527 2.81 -0.71 -5.88
CA HIS A 527 1.72 -0.68 -6.84
C HIS A 527 0.42 -1.26 -6.25
N PHE A 528 0.48 -2.33 -5.46
CA PHE A 528 -0.67 -2.78 -4.67
C PHE A 528 -1.14 -1.73 -3.67
N GLY A 529 -0.20 -1.04 -3.03
CA GLY A 529 -0.49 0.10 -2.20
C GLY A 529 -1.20 1.20 -2.98
N HIS A 530 -0.83 1.44 -4.25
CA HIS A 530 -1.55 2.37 -5.12
C HIS A 530 -2.95 1.85 -5.43
N PHE A 531 -3.14 0.58 -5.80
CA PHE A 531 -4.48 0.00 -5.98
C PHE A 531 -5.37 0.18 -4.72
N ARG A 532 -4.82 -0.10 -3.52
CA ARG A 532 -5.53 0.03 -2.25
C ARG A 532 -5.79 1.47 -1.82
N ARG A 533 -4.85 2.39 -2.12
CA ARG A 533 -4.95 3.82 -1.80
C ARG A 533 -5.67 4.63 -2.87
N SER A 534 -5.94 4.03 -4.04
CA SER A 534 -6.60 4.69 -5.16
C SER A 534 -8.09 4.88 -4.85
N ALA A 535 -8.36 5.75 -3.88
CA ALA A 535 -9.33 6.81 -4.07
C ALA A 535 -8.99 7.62 -5.34
N ASP A 536 -7.74 7.61 -5.85
CA ASP A 536 -7.30 8.32 -7.05
C ASP A 536 -8.02 7.90 -8.34
N ILE A 537 -8.37 6.63 -8.57
CA ILE A 537 -9.25 6.27 -9.70
C ILE A 537 -10.66 6.84 -9.47
N ARG A 538 -11.10 6.90 -8.21
CA ARG A 538 -12.37 7.49 -7.80
C ARG A 538 -12.35 9.02 -7.82
N ILE A 539 -11.22 9.68 -7.58
CA ILE A 539 -10.99 11.13 -7.66
C ILE A 539 -10.83 11.51 -9.13
N TYR A 540 -10.17 10.68 -9.95
CA TYR A 540 -10.09 10.87 -11.39
C TYR A 540 -11.48 10.72 -12.04
N LEU A 541 -12.24 9.70 -11.64
CA LEU A 541 -13.64 9.52 -12.04
C LEU A 541 -14.59 10.56 -11.39
N GLU A 542 -14.33 11.03 -10.17
CA GLU A 542 -15.07 12.12 -9.49
C GLU A 542 -14.75 13.49 -10.06
N GLU A 543 -13.53 13.77 -10.55
CA GLU A 543 -13.17 15.01 -11.25
C GLU A 543 -13.73 15.02 -12.67
N ILE A 544 -13.70 13.87 -13.36
CA ILE A 544 -14.42 13.64 -14.63
C ILE A 544 -15.94 13.84 -14.43
N SER A 545 -16.51 13.36 -13.32
CA SER A 545 -17.96 13.49 -13.03
C SER A 545 -18.37 14.75 -12.28
N ARG A 546 -17.44 15.54 -11.75
CA ARG A 546 -17.64 16.93 -11.26
C ARG A 546 -17.36 17.99 -12.33
N GLY A 547 -17.00 17.58 -13.56
CA GLY A 547 -16.68 18.51 -14.66
C GLY A 547 -15.36 19.27 -14.46
N GLY A 548 -14.54 18.86 -13.50
CA GLY A 548 -13.26 19.49 -13.17
C GLY A 548 -12.09 18.80 -13.85
N LEU A 549 -11.99 18.90 -15.18
CA LEU A 549 -10.66 19.02 -15.79
C LEU A 549 -10.42 20.50 -15.99
N SER A 550 -9.66 21.13 -15.08
CA SER A 550 -9.02 22.40 -15.39
C SER A 550 -7.90 22.10 -16.41
N SER A 551 -8.30 22.12 -17.68
CA SER A 551 -7.49 21.86 -18.88
C SER A 551 -7.09 20.39 -19.12
N PRO A 552 -7.21 19.88 -20.37
CA PRO A 552 -6.36 18.78 -20.81
C PRO A 552 -4.91 19.21 -20.58
N SER A 553 -4.04 18.36 -20.04
CA SER A 553 -2.61 18.67 -20.14
C SER A 553 -2.27 18.86 -21.62
N ASP A 554 -1.48 19.87 -21.96
CA ASP A 554 -1.12 20.21 -23.34
C ASP A 554 -0.67 18.99 -24.15
N LYS A 555 -0.08 17.99 -23.49
CA LYS A 555 0.38 16.74 -24.10
C LYS A 555 -0.75 15.87 -24.64
N LEU A 556 -1.90 15.79 -23.97
CA LEU A 556 -3.04 14.96 -24.40
C LEU A 556 -3.83 15.62 -25.54
N PHE A 557 -4.02 16.95 -25.46
CA PHE A 557 -4.62 17.73 -26.54
C PHE A 557 -3.72 17.77 -27.79
N THR A 558 -2.41 17.96 -27.60
CA THR A 558 -1.42 17.95 -28.69
C THR A 558 -1.32 16.58 -29.35
N LEU A 559 -1.32 15.47 -28.59
CA LEU A 559 -1.29 14.12 -29.18
C LEU A 559 -2.53 13.84 -30.03
N THR A 560 -3.71 14.17 -29.51
CA THR A 560 -4.98 13.87 -30.17
C THR A 560 -5.17 14.72 -31.44
N THR A 561 -4.72 15.98 -31.41
CA THR A 561 -4.80 16.90 -32.54
C THR A 561 -3.75 16.60 -33.62
N LEU A 562 -2.52 16.24 -33.25
CA LEU A 562 -1.48 15.79 -34.19
C LEU A 562 -1.86 14.48 -34.87
N ALA A 563 -2.43 13.52 -34.13
CA ALA A 563 -2.91 12.26 -34.69
C ALA A 563 -4.02 12.49 -35.72
N TYR A 564 -4.96 13.41 -35.45
CA TYR A 564 -6.03 13.76 -36.39
C TYR A 564 -5.50 14.44 -37.67
N HIS A 565 -4.63 15.44 -37.54
CA HIS A 565 -4.10 16.18 -38.68
C HIS A 565 -3.22 15.33 -39.60
N PHE A 566 -2.36 14.48 -39.01
CA PHE A 566 -1.47 13.60 -39.76
C PHE A 566 -2.26 12.53 -40.54
N MET A 567 -3.29 11.94 -39.94
CA MET A 567 -4.15 10.93 -40.59
C MET A 567 -4.99 11.51 -41.75
N LYS A 568 -5.36 12.79 -41.68
CA LYS A 568 -6.11 13.49 -42.74
C LYS A 568 -5.23 13.83 -43.96
N GLN A 569 -3.96 14.20 -43.75
CA GLN A 569 -3.08 14.66 -44.84
C GLN A 569 -2.22 13.55 -45.46
N SER A 570 -1.79 12.55 -44.69
CA SER A 570 -1.02 11.44 -45.25
C SER A 570 -1.95 10.52 -46.05
N LYS A 571 -1.73 10.38 -47.36
CA LYS A 571 -2.40 9.39 -48.22
C LYS A 571 -1.66 8.05 -48.24
N GLU A 572 -0.52 7.96 -47.58
CA GLU A 572 0.38 6.81 -47.62
C GLU A 572 -0.03 5.76 -46.57
N PRO A 573 -0.34 4.51 -46.97
CA PRO A 573 -0.88 3.49 -46.06
C PRO A 573 0.06 3.08 -44.92
N LEU A 574 1.37 3.09 -45.16
CA LEU A 574 2.40 2.65 -44.22
C LEU A 574 2.53 3.57 -43.00
N CYS A 575 2.39 4.88 -43.19
CA CYS A 575 2.46 5.86 -42.11
C CYS A 575 1.19 5.85 -41.23
N ARG A 576 0.01 5.61 -41.83
CA ARG A 576 -1.26 5.47 -41.10
C ARG A 576 -1.26 4.27 -40.15
N ASN A 577 -0.74 3.13 -40.61
CA ASN A 577 -0.69 1.90 -39.80
C ASN A 577 0.30 1.99 -38.62
N ARG A 578 1.39 2.76 -38.74
CA ARG A 578 2.34 2.97 -37.63
C ARG A 578 1.75 3.82 -36.50
N ILE A 579 0.94 4.83 -36.80
CA ILE A 579 0.32 5.69 -35.77
C ILE A 579 -0.82 4.97 -35.04
N ILE A 580 -1.60 4.13 -35.73
CA ILE A 580 -2.59 3.27 -35.08
C ILE A 580 -1.91 2.31 -34.09
N LYS A 581 -0.73 1.78 -34.42
CA LYS A 581 0.10 0.99 -33.49
C LYS A 581 0.55 1.81 -32.27
N VAL A 582 1.07 3.01 -32.49
CA VAL A 582 1.50 3.89 -31.38
C VAL A 582 0.34 4.27 -30.45
N LEU A 583 -0.88 4.46 -30.96
CA LEU A 583 -2.07 4.73 -30.14
C LEU A 583 -2.60 3.48 -29.43
N ALA A 584 -2.43 2.29 -30.01
CA ALA A 584 -2.73 1.01 -29.37
C ALA A 584 -1.75 0.68 -28.23
N ASP A 585 -0.52 1.21 -28.28
CA ASP A 585 0.50 1.08 -27.22
C ASP A 585 0.21 1.94 -25.96
N PHE A 586 -0.92 2.65 -25.92
CA PHE A 586 -1.46 3.33 -24.72
C PHE A 586 -2.82 2.72 -24.30
N PRO A 587 -2.85 1.51 -23.70
CA PRO A 587 -4.08 0.74 -23.49
C PRO A 587 -5.04 1.37 -22.47
N GLN A 588 -4.56 2.33 -21.68
CA GLN A 588 -5.35 3.02 -20.66
C GLN A 588 -6.42 3.96 -21.26
N MET A 589 -6.38 4.24 -22.56
CA MET A 589 -7.45 4.96 -23.27
C MET A 589 -8.58 4.05 -23.77
N PHE A 590 -8.39 2.73 -23.88
CA PHE A 590 -9.27 1.84 -24.65
C PHE A 590 -9.63 0.55 -23.91
N GLN A 591 -10.32 0.68 -22.78
CA GLN A 591 -11.15 -0.41 -22.24
C GLN A 591 -12.65 -0.13 -22.45
N LEU A 592 -13.00 0.24 -23.67
CA LEU A 592 -14.33 0.01 -24.23
C LEU A 592 -14.10 -0.80 -25.49
N ASP A 593 -14.69 -2.00 -25.57
CA ASP A 593 -14.74 -2.78 -26.81
C ASP A 593 -15.51 -1.98 -27.88
N ILE A 594 -14.80 -1.17 -28.66
CA ILE A 594 -15.35 -0.47 -29.82
C ILE A 594 -14.34 -0.59 -30.95
N VAL A 595 -14.74 -1.29 -32.01
CA VAL A 595 -14.04 -1.23 -33.31
C VAL A 595 -14.13 0.22 -33.80
N VAL A 596 -13.02 0.96 -33.75
CA VAL A 596 -13.04 2.41 -34.00
C VAL A 596 -13.06 2.70 -35.50
N SER A 597 -14.23 3.08 -36.03
CA SER A 597 -14.36 3.59 -37.39
C SER A 597 -13.85 5.03 -37.51
N ARG A 598 -13.55 5.49 -38.74
CA ARG A 598 -13.18 6.89 -39.05
C ARG A 598 -14.22 7.90 -38.51
N GLN A 599 -15.49 7.50 -38.45
CA GLN A 599 -16.59 8.32 -37.89
C GLN A 599 -16.56 8.40 -36.36
N ALA A 600 -16.13 7.34 -35.66
CA ALA A 600 -16.05 7.35 -34.20
C ALA A 600 -14.92 8.27 -33.68
N LEU A 601 -13.76 8.27 -34.36
CA LEU A 601 -12.66 9.20 -34.08
C LEU A 601 -13.03 10.66 -34.39
N GLN A 602 -13.72 10.91 -35.51
CA GLN A 602 -14.26 12.22 -35.84
C GLN A 602 -15.27 12.69 -34.79
N GLY A 603 -16.11 11.79 -34.26
CA GLY A 603 -17.05 12.05 -33.18
C GLY A 603 -16.36 12.47 -31.88
N LEU A 604 -15.31 11.75 -31.47
CA LEU A 604 -14.53 12.09 -30.28
C LEU A 604 -13.84 13.44 -30.41
N VAL A 605 -13.18 13.71 -31.53
CA VAL A 605 -12.52 15.01 -31.78
C VAL A 605 -13.55 16.14 -31.82
N ASN A 606 -14.71 15.93 -32.46
CA ASN A 606 -15.77 16.93 -32.47
C ASN A 606 -16.33 17.19 -31.06
N ILE A 607 -16.45 16.17 -30.21
CA ILE A 607 -16.88 16.32 -28.81
C ILE A 607 -15.86 17.12 -28.01
N PHE A 608 -14.57 16.81 -28.14
CA PHE A 608 -13.49 17.54 -27.47
C PHE A 608 -13.37 18.99 -27.97
N MET A 609 -13.44 19.21 -29.27
CA MET A 609 -13.40 20.54 -29.88
C MET A 609 -14.63 21.37 -29.52
N LYS A 610 -15.83 20.77 -29.46
CA LYS A 610 -17.06 21.45 -29.05
C LYS A 610 -17.03 21.85 -27.57
N ARG A 611 -16.45 21.01 -26.70
CA ARG A 611 -16.18 21.36 -25.29
C ARG A 611 -15.14 22.47 -25.15
N TYR A 612 -14.06 22.43 -25.93
CA TYR A 612 -13.02 23.45 -25.92
C TYR A 612 -13.52 24.79 -26.48
N CYS A 613 -14.25 24.79 -27.59
CA CYS A 613 -14.83 26.02 -28.18
C CYS A 613 -15.90 26.65 -27.28
N ASN A 614 -16.66 25.85 -26.54
CA ASN A 614 -17.63 26.37 -25.57
C ASN A 614 -16.98 27.02 -24.35
N GLN A 615 -15.73 26.68 -24.01
CA GLN A 615 -14.97 27.37 -22.94
C GLN A 615 -14.42 28.74 -23.38
N PHE A 616 -14.31 29.00 -24.68
CA PHE A 616 -13.87 30.31 -25.22
C PHE A 616 -15.02 31.22 -25.67
N ASN A 617 -16.27 30.80 -25.48
CA ASN A 617 -17.45 31.60 -25.83
C ASN A 617 -17.92 32.54 -24.70
N GLU A 618 -17.32 32.47 -23.51
CA GLU A 618 -17.69 33.34 -22.40
C GLU A 618 -16.73 34.52 -22.19
N ASP A 619 -15.49 34.48 -22.70
CA ASP A 619 -14.50 35.55 -22.56
C ASP A 619 -13.65 35.74 -23.84
N ASP A 620 -14.20 36.30 -24.92
CA ASP A 620 -13.47 37.22 -25.83
C ASP A 620 -14.29 37.66 -27.05
N ASN A 621 -14.41 38.97 -27.24
CA ASN A 621 -15.18 39.61 -28.32
C ASN A 621 -14.36 39.75 -29.63
N SER A 622 -13.71 38.67 -30.06
CA SER A 622 -12.84 38.65 -31.24
C SER A 622 -13.55 38.02 -32.45
N SER A 623 -14.07 38.88 -33.34
CA SER A 623 -14.76 38.49 -34.58
C SER A 623 -13.87 37.72 -35.59
N ALA A 624 -12.55 37.73 -35.40
CA ALA A 624 -11.60 36.99 -36.21
C ALA A 624 -11.57 35.48 -35.89
N GLN A 625 -11.79 35.09 -34.63
CA GLN A 625 -11.78 33.69 -34.19
C GLN A 625 -12.99 32.92 -34.76
N ARG A 626 -14.17 33.54 -34.77
CA ARG A 626 -15.42 32.96 -35.30
C ARG A 626 -15.35 32.63 -36.80
N ARG A 627 -14.71 33.50 -37.60
CA ARG A 627 -14.53 33.29 -39.06
C ARG A 627 -13.56 32.15 -39.38
N LYS A 628 -12.55 31.92 -38.52
CA LYS A 628 -11.58 30.83 -38.68
C LYS A 628 -12.21 29.46 -38.36
N ILE A 629 -13.13 29.42 -37.40
CA ILE A 629 -13.84 28.21 -36.96
C ILE A 629 -14.96 27.81 -37.94
N ALA A 630 -15.71 28.77 -38.50
CA ALA A 630 -16.74 28.49 -39.51
C ALA A 630 -16.17 27.84 -40.80
N LYS A 631 -14.92 28.17 -41.15
CA LYS A 631 -14.18 27.54 -42.27
C LYS A 631 -13.76 26.09 -42.00
N LEU A 632 -13.61 25.71 -40.72
CA LEU A 632 -13.23 24.36 -40.31
C LEU A 632 -14.44 23.42 -40.19
N SER A 633 -15.64 23.95 -39.89
CA SER A 633 -16.88 23.17 -39.90
C SER A 633 -17.47 22.92 -41.30
N SER A 634 -17.11 23.73 -42.30
CA SER A 634 -17.68 23.63 -43.66
C SER A 634 -16.87 22.74 -44.62
N THR A 635 -15.82 22.04 -44.15
CA THR A 635 -15.03 21.11 -44.97
C THR A 635 -15.29 19.64 -44.63
N SER A 636 -16.58 19.31 -44.51
CA SER A 636 -17.10 17.93 -44.58
C SER A 636 -17.97 17.78 -45.83
N ALA A 637 -17.33 17.47 -46.95
CA ALA A 637 -17.89 16.61 -47.99
C ALA A 637 -16.88 15.46 -48.18
#